data_AF-T1JC93-F1
#
_entry.id   AF-T1JC93-F1
#
_cell.length_a   1.000
_cell.length_b   1.000
_cell.length_c   1.000
_cell.angle_alpha   90.00
_cell.angle_beta   90.00
_cell.angle_gamma   90.00
#
_symmetry.space_group_name_H-M   'P 1'
#
loop_
_entity.id
_entity.type
_entity.pdbx_description
1 polymer ?
#
loop_
_entity_poly.entity_id
_entity_poly.type
_entity_poly.pdbx_seq_one_letter_code
_entity_poly.pdbx_strand_id
1 'polypeptide(L)'
;MVFTLICGSLKNLLYICPSVKACQTNMTTPNRFFVNPYDDYKGGDVVVKKDVLRDRLRNILQNIVDNQSRKLSDCDGGLYVGLSGIAYTFYYLSTLPAFIDKKQEYLKIASEYISIAMQYTQTQSSDTRSDPKTTVGFLLGNIGVHTVGALIKSAQGNHEQFRNLIKLIAKAADTCGPINFLKHGSDEMFVGRAGYLNSLLILKKRLGVEAIGMEQANALCTATMCSNRKKPSDISRKQWSDFVELQKKRKLAKMVVANISSYELDDKKHEKDGGYIIEVNQTTRTWRISSNSGATIFVCSITGREIITCLNIEQKLVIQGYWKMTITFYELESLHHFKEAFRVVSDAVIQESDSSYSSGDVVVKKDVLRDRLRNILQNIVDNQSRKLSDCDGGLYVGLSGIAYTFYYLSTLPAFIDKKQEYLKIASEYISIAMQYTQTQSSDTRSDPKTTVGFLLGNIGVHTVGALIKSAQGNHEQFRNLIKLIAKAADTCGPINFLKHGSDEMFVGRAGYLNSLLILKKRLGVEAIGMEQANALCTAAANSGREYSKHYHSQSPLMYAYYDTEYLGAAHGLSAILQVLLSFTEFLKENADAEKDIKGGVDFLLSLQQPNGNFPCAMDEVRRKRPESDELVHWCHGAPGICHGIAGNGYVFLILYRLTNEKKHLYRAQRFADFMFTDDFKRHARTPDYPYSLHEGLAGTACYLADLFQPENAEFPLFD
;
A
#
# COMPACT_ATOMS: atom_id res chain seq x y z
N MET A 1 8.10 16.77 21.02
CA MET A 1 9.00 16.61 22.17
C MET A 1 8.97 15.22 22.79
N VAL A 2 7.92 14.40 22.61
CA VAL A 2 7.94 12.98 23.00
C VAL A 2 8.71 12.11 22.02
N PHE A 3 8.65 12.37 20.72
CA PHE A 3 9.60 11.76 19.77
C PHE A 3 11.05 12.08 20.18
N THR A 4 11.26 13.29 20.73
CA THR A 4 12.53 13.77 21.30
C THR A 4 12.88 13.14 22.66
N LEU A 5 11.91 12.80 23.51
CA LEU A 5 12.13 12.11 24.79
C LEU A 5 12.32 10.61 24.60
N ILE A 6 11.58 9.97 23.70
CA ILE A 6 11.82 8.59 23.24
C ILE A 6 13.24 8.52 22.66
N CYS A 7 13.60 9.40 21.70
CA CYS A 7 14.94 9.42 21.13
C CYS A 7 16.04 9.92 22.09
N GLY A 8 15.70 10.76 23.08
CA GLY A 8 16.64 11.29 24.08
C GLY A 8 16.93 10.29 25.20
N SER A 9 15.96 9.48 25.58
CA SER A 9 16.10 8.38 26.55
C SER A 9 16.99 7.25 26.01
N LEU A 10 17.15 7.15 24.68
CA LEU A 10 18.09 6.21 24.04
C LEU A 10 19.56 6.45 24.44
N LYS A 11 19.93 7.62 24.98
CA LYS A 11 21.30 7.84 25.50
C LYS A 11 21.68 6.91 26.66
N ASN A 12 20.69 6.41 27.41
CA ASN A 12 20.91 5.52 28.57
C ASN A 12 20.53 4.05 28.30
N LEU A 13 20.23 3.68 27.04
CA LEU A 13 19.80 2.32 26.63
C LEU A 13 20.83 1.58 25.78
N LEU A 14 22.09 2.03 25.79
CA LEU A 14 23.23 1.32 25.20
C LEU A 14 23.65 0.12 26.06
N TYR A 15 22.84 -0.95 26.09
CA TYR A 15 23.24 -2.25 26.66
C TYR A 15 22.41 -3.42 26.08
N ILE A 16 22.90 -4.07 25.00
CA ILE A 16 22.40 -5.37 24.53
C ILE A 16 23.58 -6.24 24.10
N CYS A 17 23.66 -7.46 24.65
CA CYS A 17 24.81 -8.38 24.62
C CYS A 17 25.03 -9.09 23.25
N PRO A 18 26.23 -9.66 22.97
CA PRO A 18 26.67 -9.95 21.60
C PRO A 18 26.69 -11.44 21.15
N SER A 19 27.09 -11.66 19.88
CA SER A 19 27.50 -12.94 19.24
C SER A 19 26.39 -13.92 18.81
N VAL A 20 26.55 -14.88 17.86
CA VAL A 20 27.48 -15.02 16.72
C VAL A 20 26.78 -15.77 15.54
N LYS A 21 27.50 -15.93 14.42
CA LYS A 21 27.23 -16.62 13.14
C LYS A 21 26.31 -17.87 13.12
N ALA A 22 25.73 -18.08 11.92
CA ALA A 22 25.32 -19.34 11.27
C ALA A 22 23.83 -19.75 11.27
N CYS A 23 23.17 -19.56 10.12
CA CYS A 23 22.31 -20.57 9.48
C CYS A 23 21.89 -20.12 8.05
N GLN A 24 22.52 -20.68 7.01
CA GLN A 24 21.92 -20.69 5.66
C GLN A 24 20.95 -21.88 5.60
N THR A 25 19.64 -21.62 5.63
CA THR A 25 18.62 -22.64 5.34
C THR A 25 17.44 -22.01 4.60
N ASN A 26 16.99 -22.68 3.54
CA ASN A 26 15.94 -22.21 2.63
C ASN A 26 14.64 -21.84 3.36
N MET A 27 14.12 -20.63 3.10
CA MET A 27 12.81 -20.17 3.58
C MET A 27 11.89 -19.87 2.40
N THR A 28 10.69 -20.43 2.41
CA THR A 28 9.75 -20.46 1.26
C THR A 28 8.44 -19.70 1.51
N THR A 29 8.45 -18.71 2.42
CA THR A 29 7.32 -17.82 2.71
C THR A 29 7.70 -16.34 2.52
N PRO A 30 6.84 -15.50 1.92
CA PRO A 30 7.12 -14.06 1.80
C PRO A 30 6.97 -13.37 3.15
N ASN A 31 8.05 -12.76 3.65
CA ASN A 31 8.03 -11.96 4.87
C ASN A 31 7.49 -10.54 4.60
N ARG A 32 6.91 -9.89 5.62
CA ARG A 32 6.47 -8.48 5.53
C ARG A 32 7.62 -7.46 5.54
N PHE A 33 8.87 -7.92 5.66
CA PHE A 33 10.07 -7.12 5.71
C PHE A 33 11.06 -7.55 4.63
N PHE A 34 11.92 -6.62 4.20
CA PHE A 34 13.07 -6.92 3.38
C PHE A 34 14.27 -7.27 4.27
N VAL A 35 15.04 -8.29 3.89
CA VAL A 35 16.35 -8.54 4.51
C VAL A 35 17.26 -7.38 4.13
N ASN A 36 17.86 -6.70 5.12
CA ASN A 36 18.80 -5.60 4.84
C ASN A 36 19.99 -6.14 4.01
N PRO A 37 20.16 -5.71 2.74
CA PRO A 37 21.21 -6.22 1.87
C PRO A 37 22.53 -5.45 2.01
N TYR A 38 22.57 -4.42 2.86
CA TYR A 38 23.73 -3.59 3.09
C TYR A 38 24.46 -4.01 4.35
N ASP A 39 25.79 -4.13 4.24
CA ASP A 39 26.69 -3.93 5.38
C ASP A 39 26.33 -2.62 6.10
N ASP A 40 26.34 -2.61 7.43
CA ASP A 40 26.31 -1.34 8.18
C ASP A 40 27.61 -0.56 7.91
N TYR A 41 27.63 0.74 8.23
CA TYR A 41 28.70 1.64 7.77
C TYR A 41 30.10 1.21 8.20
N LYS A 42 30.96 0.87 7.22
CA LYS A 42 32.38 0.56 7.41
C LYS A 42 33.34 1.72 7.06
N GLY A 43 32.81 2.89 6.66
CA GLY A 43 33.57 4.00 6.04
C GLY A 43 33.54 4.00 4.50
N GLY A 44 33.75 5.17 3.87
CA GLY A 44 34.10 5.29 2.44
C GLY A 44 33.01 5.75 1.44
N ASP A 45 33.43 5.83 0.16
CA ASP A 45 32.69 6.37 -1.01
C ASP A 45 31.89 5.33 -1.83
N VAL A 46 30.97 5.79 -2.72
CA VAL A 46 30.07 4.91 -3.51
C VAL A 46 29.89 5.39 -4.97
N VAL A 47 29.73 4.50 -5.96
CA VAL A 47 29.61 4.82 -7.42
C VAL A 47 28.39 4.15 -8.10
N VAL A 48 27.78 4.77 -9.12
CA VAL A 48 26.66 4.20 -9.93
C VAL A 48 27.12 3.87 -11.36
N LYS A 49 26.84 2.65 -11.84
CA LYS A 49 27.33 2.14 -13.13
C LYS A 49 26.17 2.05 -14.15
N LYS A 50 26.06 3.04 -15.05
CA LYS A 50 24.92 3.15 -16.00
C LYS A 50 24.90 2.01 -17.02
N ASP A 51 26.05 1.57 -17.51
CA ASP A 51 26.14 0.51 -18.50
C ASP A 51 25.68 -0.84 -17.92
N VAL A 52 26.02 -1.11 -16.65
CA VAL A 52 25.49 -2.27 -15.90
C VAL A 52 23.96 -2.29 -15.86
N LEU A 53 23.28 -1.15 -15.82
CA LEU A 53 21.81 -1.11 -15.88
C LEU A 53 21.27 -1.37 -17.29
N ARG A 54 21.93 -0.83 -18.34
CA ARG A 54 21.57 -1.10 -19.73
C ARG A 54 21.76 -2.58 -20.07
N ASP A 55 22.86 -3.18 -19.62
CA ASP A 55 23.18 -4.59 -19.81
C ASP A 55 22.24 -5.49 -19.00
N ARG A 56 21.90 -5.13 -17.74
CA ARG A 56 20.86 -5.82 -16.97
C ARG A 56 19.51 -5.81 -17.69
N LEU A 57 19.07 -4.68 -18.24
CA LEU A 57 17.80 -4.65 -18.97
C LEU A 57 17.87 -5.47 -20.25
N ARG A 58 18.98 -5.38 -21.02
CA ARG A 58 19.20 -6.24 -22.19
C ARG A 58 19.10 -7.72 -21.82
N ASN A 59 19.73 -8.14 -20.73
CA ASN A 59 19.68 -9.52 -20.25
C ASN A 59 18.27 -9.94 -19.82
N ILE A 60 17.49 -9.06 -19.17
CA ILE A 60 16.08 -9.34 -18.83
C ILE A 60 15.24 -9.54 -20.09
N LEU A 61 15.40 -8.68 -21.10
CA LEU A 61 14.65 -8.76 -22.35
C LEU A 61 15.05 -9.98 -23.20
N GLN A 62 16.34 -10.28 -23.25
CA GLN A 62 16.85 -11.49 -23.89
C GLN A 62 16.30 -12.74 -23.20
N ASN A 63 16.36 -12.80 -21.87
CA ASN A 63 15.79 -13.90 -21.08
C ASN A 63 14.28 -14.11 -21.33
N ILE A 64 13.51 -13.03 -21.53
CA ILE A 64 12.10 -13.10 -21.93
C ILE A 64 11.97 -13.68 -23.36
N VAL A 65 12.77 -13.23 -24.32
CA VAL A 65 12.72 -13.73 -25.72
C VAL A 65 13.13 -15.20 -25.82
N ASP A 66 14.13 -15.62 -25.05
CA ASP A 66 14.70 -16.97 -25.10
C ASP A 66 13.80 -18.01 -24.41
N ASN A 67 13.13 -17.63 -23.30
CA ASN A 67 12.39 -18.57 -22.46
C ASN A 67 10.87 -18.48 -22.59
N GLN A 68 10.32 -17.34 -23.07
CA GLN A 68 8.88 -17.25 -23.35
C GLN A 68 8.59 -17.70 -24.77
N SER A 69 8.03 -18.90 -24.92
CA SER A 69 7.54 -19.36 -26.21
C SER A 69 6.36 -18.51 -26.72
N ARG A 70 6.15 -18.58 -28.04
CA ARG A 70 5.10 -17.84 -28.77
C ARG A 70 4.01 -18.80 -29.23
N LYS A 71 3.46 -19.58 -28.30
CA LYS A 71 2.43 -20.59 -28.59
C LYS A 71 1.08 -20.16 -28.01
N LEU A 72 0.00 -20.72 -28.56
CA LEU A 72 -1.36 -20.47 -28.05
C LEU A 72 -1.55 -20.93 -26.58
N SER A 73 -0.77 -21.91 -26.12
CA SER A 73 -0.71 -22.34 -24.72
C SER A 73 -0.27 -21.23 -23.75
N ASP A 74 0.43 -20.23 -24.26
CA ASP A 74 1.14 -19.22 -23.47
C ASP A 74 0.33 -17.92 -23.36
N CYS A 75 -0.87 -17.90 -23.94
CA CYS A 75 -1.77 -16.76 -24.02
C CYS A 75 -2.81 -16.70 -22.89
N ASP A 76 -2.93 -17.74 -22.06
CA ASP A 76 -3.81 -17.73 -20.90
C ASP A 76 -3.38 -16.63 -19.91
N GLY A 77 -4.35 -15.91 -19.33
CA GLY A 77 -4.10 -14.74 -18.48
C GLY A 77 -3.74 -13.43 -19.21
N GLY A 78 -3.94 -13.34 -20.53
CA GLY A 78 -4.18 -12.08 -21.25
C GLY A 78 -3.04 -11.04 -21.19
N LEU A 79 -3.36 -9.86 -20.65
CA LEU A 79 -2.42 -8.74 -20.44
C LEU A 79 -1.64 -8.85 -19.12
N TYR A 80 -2.18 -9.57 -18.14
CA TYR A 80 -1.64 -9.67 -16.79
C TYR A 80 -0.42 -10.58 -16.69
N VAL A 81 -0.53 -11.80 -17.24
CA VAL A 81 0.52 -12.83 -17.21
C VAL A 81 0.77 -13.49 -18.57
N GLY A 82 -0.07 -13.22 -19.57
CA GLY A 82 0.07 -13.78 -20.93
C GLY A 82 0.91 -12.91 -21.88
N LEU A 83 1.07 -13.41 -23.12
CA LEU A 83 1.93 -12.79 -24.15
C LEU A 83 1.61 -11.31 -24.45
N SER A 84 0.43 -10.80 -24.13
CA SER A 84 0.09 -9.39 -24.38
C SER A 84 0.81 -8.41 -23.44
N GLY A 85 1.15 -8.81 -22.21
CA GLY A 85 2.00 -8.01 -21.32
C GLY A 85 3.43 -7.88 -21.82
N ILE A 86 3.96 -8.97 -22.38
CA ILE A 86 5.28 -9.01 -23.02
C ILE A 86 5.29 -8.17 -24.30
N ALA A 87 4.26 -8.31 -25.14
CA ALA A 87 4.08 -7.47 -26.31
C ALA A 87 4.03 -5.97 -25.95
N TYR A 88 3.29 -5.60 -24.90
CA TYR A 88 3.24 -4.23 -24.42
C TYR A 88 4.60 -3.74 -23.88
N THR A 89 5.39 -4.62 -23.26
CA THR A 89 6.73 -4.29 -22.74
C THR A 89 7.68 -3.90 -23.87
N PHE A 90 7.77 -4.71 -24.93
CA PHE A 90 8.58 -4.38 -26.11
C PHE A 90 8.03 -3.17 -26.87
N TYR A 91 6.71 -3.04 -27.00
CA TYR A 91 6.08 -1.84 -27.56
C TYR A 91 6.49 -0.58 -26.77
N TYR A 92 6.35 -0.60 -25.44
CA TYR A 92 6.69 0.53 -24.59
C TYR A 92 8.17 0.91 -24.71
N LEU A 93 9.08 -0.06 -24.63
CA LEU A 93 10.52 0.18 -24.79
C LEU A 93 10.87 0.76 -26.16
N SER A 94 10.17 0.37 -27.23
CA SER A 94 10.35 0.95 -28.56
C SER A 94 9.99 2.45 -28.65
N THR A 95 9.21 2.95 -27.69
CA THR A 95 8.87 4.38 -27.58
C THR A 95 9.86 5.19 -26.74
N LEU A 96 10.81 4.54 -26.04
CA LEU A 96 11.75 5.23 -25.15
C LEU A 96 12.99 5.76 -25.89
N PRO A 97 13.41 7.02 -25.65
CA PRO A 97 14.63 7.57 -26.26
C PRO A 97 15.91 6.78 -25.97
N ALA A 98 16.00 6.14 -24.79
CA ALA A 98 17.16 5.34 -24.39
C ALA A 98 17.34 4.02 -25.17
N PHE A 99 16.34 3.64 -25.98
CA PHE A 99 16.30 2.45 -26.84
C PHE A 99 15.84 2.79 -28.26
N ILE A 100 16.03 4.04 -28.69
CA ILE A 100 15.60 4.50 -30.02
C ILE A 100 16.31 3.74 -31.16
N ASP A 101 17.56 3.33 -30.91
CA ASP A 101 18.37 2.43 -31.74
C ASP A 101 17.76 1.02 -31.86
N LYS A 102 16.96 0.61 -30.87
CA LYS A 102 16.24 -0.67 -30.83
C LYS A 102 14.75 -0.59 -31.15
N LYS A 103 14.23 0.60 -31.51
CA LYS A 103 12.79 0.82 -31.76
C LYS A 103 12.17 -0.19 -32.72
N GLN A 104 12.79 -0.42 -33.89
CA GLN A 104 12.23 -1.33 -34.90
C GLN A 104 12.32 -2.81 -34.48
N GLU A 105 13.40 -3.18 -33.81
CA GLU A 105 13.59 -4.53 -33.24
C GLU A 105 12.51 -4.82 -32.18
N TYR A 106 12.29 -3.90 -31.27
CA TYR A 106 11.29 -4.06 -30.21
C TYR A 106 9.85 -3.98 -30.74
N LEU A 107 9.53 -3.12 -31.73
CA LEU A 107 8.21 -3.16 -32.39
C LEU A 107 7.96 -4.47 -33.12
N LYS A 108 8.98 -5.08 -33.72
CA LYS A 108 8.89 -6.40 -34.36
C LYS A 108 8.57 -7.48 -33.32
N ILE A 109 9.35 -7.56 -32.23
CA ILE A 109 9.12 -8.52 -31.14
C ILE A 109 7.73 -8.34 -30.52
N ALA A 110 7.31 -7.10 -30.28
CA ALA A 110 5.97 -6.77 -29.79
C ALA A 110 4.87 -7.30 -30.72
N SER A 111 5.03 -7.10 -32.03
CA SER A 111 4.10 -7.59 -33.06
C SER A 111 4.05 -9.12 -33.13
N GLU A 112 5.17 -9.81 -32.91
CA GLU A 112 5.21 -11.27 -32.89
C GLU A 112 4.42 -11.84 -31.70
N TYR A 113 4.64 -11.33 -30.48
CA TYR A 113 3.90 -11.75 -29.30
C TYR A 113 2.39 -11.42 -29.37
N ILE A 114 2.01 -10.20 -29.79
CA ILE A 114 0.60 -9.82 -29.82
C ILE A 114 -0.22 -10.56 -30.88
N SER A 115 0.41 -10.97 -31.98
CA SER A 115 -0.31 -11.66 -33.07
C SER A 115 -0.76 -13.07 -32.64
N ILE A 116 0.06 -13.78 -31.85
CA ILE A 116 -0.32 -15.07 -31.24
C ILE A 116 -1.42 -14.89 -30.19
N ALA A 117 -1.34 -13.85 -29.36
CA ALA A 117 -2.40 -13.53 -28.41
C ALA A 117 -3.73 -13.19 -29.11
N MET A 118 -3.70 -12.43 -30.21
CA MET A 118 -4.88 -12.15 -31.02
C MET A 118 -5.49 -13.42 -31.66
N GLN A 119 -4.65 -14.34 -32.16
CA GLN A 119 -5.11 -15.64 -32.65
C GLN A 119 -5.78 -16.47 -31.54
N TYR A 120 -5.25 -16.44 -30.32
CA TYR A 120 -5.85 -17.12 -29.17
C TYR A 120 -7.26 -16.59 -28.85
N THR A 121 -7.48 -15.26 -28.86
CA THR A 121 -8.83 -14.70 -28.64
C THR A 121 -9.85 -15.18 -29.67
N GLN A 122 -9.42 -15.45 -30.92
CA GLN A 122 -10.30 -15.98 -31.97
C GLN A 122 -10.70 -17.43 -31.67
N THR A 123 -9.76 -18.28 -31.23
CA THR A 123 -10.05 -19.69 -30.87
C THR A 123 -11.01 -19.83 -29.68
N GLN A 124 -11.02 -18.86 -28.76
CA GLN A 124 -11.99 -18.83 -27.65
C GLN A 124 -13.40 -18.38 -28.09
N SER A 125 -13.51 -17.63 -29.19
CA SER A 125 -14.80 -17.09 -29.66
C SER A 125 -15.61 -18.05 -30.53
N SER A 126 -15.03 -19.18 -30.95
CA SER A 126 -15.72 -20.24 -31.71
C SER A 126 -16.46 -21.26 -30.85
N ASP A 127 -16.28 -21.25 -29.52
CA ASP A 127 -16.98 -22.16 -28.60
C ASP A 127 -18.33 -21.55 -28.18
N THR A 128 -19.42 -22.30 -28.30
CA THR A 128 -20.80 -21.75 -28.35
C THR A 128 -21.39 -21.31 -26.99
N ARG A 129 -20.53 -21.10 -25.99
CA ARG A 129 -20.82 -20.43 -24.71
C ARG A 129 -19.67 -19.50 -24.34
N SER A 130 -19.59 -18.32 -24.97
CA SER A 130 -18.57 -17.32 -24.65
C SER A 130 -18.74 -16.82 -23.20
N ASP A 131 -17.79 -17.17 -22.31
CA ASP A 131 -17.79 -16.64 -20.95
C ASP A 131 -17.64 -15.10 -21.00
N PRO A 132 -18.57 -14.33 -20.42
CA PRO A 132 -18.46 -12.88 -20.37
C PRO A 132 -17.16 -12.39 -19.71
N LYS A 133 -16.55 -13.18 -18.80
CA LYS A 133 -15.26 -12.86 -18.17
C LYS A 133 -14.13 -12.79 -19.19
N THR A 134 -14.08 -13.76 -20.09
CA THR A 134 -13.07 -13.86 -21.15
C THR A 134 -13.31 -12.78 -22.21
N THR A 135 -14.58 -12.50 -22.51
CA THR A 135 -14.98 -11.55 -23.56
C THR A 135 -14.74 -10.09 -23.17
N VAL A 136 -15.07 -9.71 -21.92
CA VAL A 136 -14.99 -8.31 -21.42
C VAL A 136 -13.65 -8.01 -20.76
N GLY A 137 -12.95 -9.03 -20.25
CA GLY A 137 -11.81 -8.81 -19.37
C GLY A 137 -10.67 -8.03 -19.99
N PHE A 138 -10.08 -7.14 -19.19
CA PHE A 138 -8.97 -6.30 -19.61
C PHE A 138 -7.63 -6.89 -19.19
N LEU A 139 -7.40 -7.18 -17.91
CA LEU A 139 -6.13 -7.79 -17.50
C LEU A 139 -6.09 -9.28 -17.84
N LEU A 140 -7.20 -10.00 -17.71
CA LEU A 140 -7.27 -11.46 -17.93
C LEU A 140 -8.07 -11.90 -19.15
N GLY A 141 -8.54 -10.96 -19.98
CA GLY A 141 -9.44 -11.27 -21.10
C GLY A 141 -9.07 -10.57 -22.41
N ASN A 142 -9.96 -10.75 -23.38
CA ASN A 142 -9.74 -10.38 -24.78
C ASN A 142 -9.55 -8.88 -25.01
N ILE A 143 -10.11 -8.02 -24.15
CA ILE A 143 -10.05 -6.57 -24.33
C ILE A 143 -8.65 -6.02 -24.08
N GLY A 144 -7.89 -6.57 -23.14
CA GLY A 144 -6.47 -6.19 -22.97
C GLY A 144 -5.64 -6.55 -24.19
N VAL A 145 -5.85 -7.77 -24.72
CA VAL A 145 -5.19 -8.25 -25.94
C VAL A 145 -5.53 -7.34 -27.12
N HIS A 146 -6.81 -7.03 -27.33
CA HIS A 146 -7.25 -6.17 -28.43
C HIS A 146 -6.73 -4.73 -28.27
N THR A 147 -6.61 -4.21 -27.04
CA THR A 147 -6.08 -2.87 -26.76
C THR A 147 -4.58 -2.77 -27.07
N VAL A 148 -3.77 -3.74 -26.62
CA VAL A 148 -2.34 -3.78 -26.94
C VAL A 148 -2.11 -4.04 -28.42
N GLY A 149 -2.94 -4.89 -29.04
CA GLY A 149 -3.00 -5.05 -30.49
C GLY A 149 -3.23 -3.71 -31.19
N ALA A 150 -4.22 -2.93 -30.76
CA ALA A 150 -4.55 -1.65 -31.37
C ALA A 150 -3.39 -0.64 -31.29
N LEU A 151 -2.69 -0.57 -30.14
CA LEU A 151 -1.49 0.25 -29.96
C LEU A 151 -0.35 -0.15 -30.90
N ILE A 152 -0.05 -1.45 -30.98
CA ILE A 152 1.04 -1.97 -31.81
C ILE A 152 0.71 -1.81 -33.30
N LYS A 153 -0.49 -2.19 -33.74
CA LYS A 153 -0.91 -2.07 -35.14
C LYS A 153 -1.02 -0.61 -35.58
N SER A 154 -1.41 0.31 -34.69
CA SER A 154 -1.34 1.76 -34.96
C SER A 154 0.11 2.23 -35.14
N ALA A 155 1.04 1.86 -34.25
CA ALA A 155 2.46 2.25 -34.36
C ALA A 155 3.19 1.60 -35.54
N GLN A 156 2.69 0.47 -36.06
CA GLN A 156 3.14 -0.16 -37.31
C GLN A 156 2.50 0.44 -38.57
N GLY A 157 1.55 1.37 -38.46
CA GLY A 157 0.78 1.89 -39.61
C GLY A 157 -0.23 0.90 -40.20
N ASN A 158 -0.52 -0.22 -39.53
CA ASN A 158 -1.51 -1.20 -39.98
C ASN A 158 -2.94 -0.74 -39.62
N HIS A 159 -3.44 0.22 -40.40
CA HIS A 159 -4.74 0.84 -40.19
C HIS A 159 -5.93 -0.13 -40.32
N GLU A 160 -5.78 -1.23 -41.05
CA GLU A 160 -6.85 -2.22 -41.23
C GLU A 160 -7.07 -3.06 -39.96
N GLN A 161 -6.01 -3.73 -39.48
CA GLN A 161 -6.08 -4.51 -38.24
C GLN A 161 -6.41 -3.61 -37.04
N PHE A 162 -5.90 -2.38 -37.03
CA PHE A 162 -6.27 -1.37 -36.05
C PHE A 162 -7.80 -1.14 -36.01
N ARG A 163 -8.43 -0.80 -37.15
CA ARG A 163 -9.88 -0.58 -37.21
C ARG A 163 -10.70 -1.81 -36.80
N ASN A 164 -10.24 -3.01 -37.15
CA ASN A 164 -10.92 -4.25 -36.77
C ASN A 164 -10.86 -4.49 -35.26
N LEU A 165 -9.73 -4.19 -34.60
CA LEU A 165 -9.60 -4.27 -33.14
C LEU A 165 -10.48 -3.25 -32.42
N ILE A 166 -10.58 -2.02 -32.93
CA ILE A 166 -11.51 -1.00 -32.37
C ILE A 166 -12.96 -1.50 -32.40
N LYS A 167 -13.40 -2.14 -33.49
CA LYS A 167 -14.76 -2.74 -33.59
C LYS A 167 -14.98 -3.87 -32.59
N LEU A 168 -13.99 -4.74 -32.37
CA LEU A 168 -14.07 -5.82 -31.39
C LEU A 168 -14.18 -5.29 -29.95
N ILE A 169 -13.41 -4.25 -29.63
CA ILE A 169 -13.50 -3.56 -28.34
C ILE A 169 -14.88 -2.91 -28.18
N ALA A 170 -15.36 -2.17 -29.19
CA ALA A 170 -16.67 -1.52 -29.16
C ALA A 170 -17.82 -2.51 -28.81
N LYS A 171 -17.82 -3.68 -29.45
CA LYS A 171 -18.85 -4.71 -29.27
C LYS A 171 -18.94 -5.27 -27.85
N ALA A 172 -17.87 -5.23 -27.06
CA ALA A 172 -17.90 -5.76 -25.70
C ALA A 172 -18.70 -4.90 -24.70
N ALA A 173 -19.03 -3.65 -25.05
CA ALA A 173 -19.94 -2.80 -24.28
C ALA A 173 -21.30 -3.47 -24.04
N ASP A 174 -21.83 -4.16 -25.05
CA ASP A 174 -23.12 -4.86 -24.99
C ASP A 174 -23.11 -5.99 -23.95
N THR A 175 -21.94 -6.61 -23.75
CA THR A 175 -21.76 -7.72 -22.80
C THR A 175 -21.64 -7.24 -21.36
N CYS A 176 -21.03 -6.06 -21.13
CA CYS A 176 -20.81 -5.51 -19.78
C CYS A 176 -21.87 -4.49 -19.33
N GLY A 177 -22.86 -4.18 -20.18
CA GLY A 177 -24.03 -3.35 -19.87
C GLY A 177 -24.80 -3.76 -18.60
N PRO A 178 -25.24 -5.02 -18.45
CA PRO A 178 -26.08 -5.44 -17.32
C PRO A 178 -25.38 -5.31 -15.96
N ILE A 179 -26.07 -4.83 -14.92
CA ILE A 179 -25.49 -4.58 -13.58
C ILE A 179 -24.77 -5.83 -13.02
N ASN A 180 -25.31 -7.03 -13.24
CA ASN A 180 -24.71 -8.30 -12.81
C ASN A 180 -24.43 -9.24 -14.00
N PHE A 181 -23.72 -8.77 -15.03
CA PHE A 181 -23.32 -9.64 -16.16
C PHE A 181 -22.36 -10.77 -15.75
N LEU A 182 -21.70 -10.66 -14.58
CA LEU A 182 -20.98 -11.73 -13.92
C LEU A 182 -21.61 -12.09 -12.57
N LYS A 183 -21.57 -13.38 -12.21
CA LYS A 183 -21.98 -13.85 -10.88
C LYS A 183 -21.21 -13.16 -9.75
N HIS A 184 -19.92 -12.89 -9.97
CA HIS A 184 -19.04 -12.09 -9.12
C HIS A 184 -18.00 -11.41 -10.01
N GLY A 185 -17.65 -10.14 -9.72
CA GLY A 185 -16.61 -9.40 -10.41
C GLY A 185 -17.06 -8.55 -11.61
N SER A 186 -18.36 -8.22 -11.74
CA SER A 186 -18.87 -7.37 -12.83
C SER A 186 -18.17 -6.01 -12.93
N ASP A 187 -17.63 -5.49 -11.83
CA ASP A 187 -17.17 -4.11 -11.70
C ASP A 187 -15.66 -3.93 -11.50
N GLU A 188 -14.92 -5.04 -11.41
CA GLU A 188 -13.49 -4.99 -11.07
C GLU A 188 -12.58 -4.91 -12.32
N MET A 189 -11.28 -4.72 -12.11
CA MET A 189 -10.32 -4.34 -13.14
C MET A 189 -9.89 -5.50 -14.06
N PHE A 190 -9.94 -6.74 -13.57
CA PHE A 190 -9.34 -7.88 -14.24
C PHE A 190 -10.26 -8.46 -15.32
N VAL A 191 -11.52 -8.72 -15.00
CA VAL A 191 -12.56 -9.26 -15.90
C VAL A 191 -13.82 -8.38 -16.03
N GLY A 192 -13.93 -7.30 -15.26
CA GLY A 192 -15.13 -6.46 -15.16
C GLY A 192 -15.13 -5.14 -15.95
N ARG A 193 -16.20 -4.35 -15.74
CA ARG A 193 -16.45 -3.04 -16.37
C ARG A 193 -15.31 -2.04 -16.20
N ALA A 194 -14.67 -1.96 -15.03
CA ALA A 194 -13.57 -1.04 -14.80
C ALA A 194 -12.39 -1.31 -15.76
N GLY A 195 -12.09 -2.59 -16.01
CA GLY A 195 -11.12 -3.00 -17.01
C GLY A 195 -11.52 -2.57 -18.42
N TYR A 196 -12.76 -2.82 -18.81
CA TYR A 196 -13.28 -2.42 -20.12
C TYR A 196 -13.23 -0.89 -20.34
N LEU A 197 -13.65 -0.10 -19.35
CA LEU A 197 -13.59 1.36 -19.38
C LEU A 197 -12.14 1.87 -19.48
N ASN A 198 -11.17 1.18 -18.86
CA ASN A 198 -9.76 1.51 -19.00
C ASN A 198 -9.20 1.25 -20.41
N SER A 199 -9.68 0.23 -21.12
CA SER A 199 -9.35 0.03 -22.55
C SER A 199 -9.76 1.23 -23.39
N LEU A 200 -11.02 1.68 -23.24
CA LEU A 200 -11.54 2.86 -23.94
C LEU A 200 -10.70 4.11 -23.64
N LEU A 201 -10.29 4.29 -22.38
CA LEU A 201 -9.45 5.41 -21.97
C LEU A 201 -8.03 5.33 -22.57
N ILE A 202 -7.44 4.15 -22.69
CA ILE A 202 -6.13 3.95 -23.32
C ILE A 202 -6.19 4.29 -24.81
N LEU A 203 -7.22 3.82 -25.53
CA LEU A 203 -7.43 4.15 -26.94
C LEU A 203 -7.58 5.67 -27.15
N LYS A 204 -8.38 6.33 -26.31
CA LYS A 204 -8.58 7.78 -26.36
C LYS A 204 -7.30 8.56 -26.02
N LYS A 205 -6.56 8.18 -24.97
CA LYS A 205 -5.33 8.87 -24.54
C LYS A 205 -4.12 8.65 -25.45
N ARG A 206 -3.92 7.42 -25.95
CA ARG A 206 -2.72 7.06 -26.73
C ARG A 206 -2.89 7.25 -28.22
N LEU A 207 -4.10 7.04 -28.75
CA LEU A 207 -4.38 7.03 -30.19
C LEU A 207 -5.43 8.06 -30.62
N GLY A 208 -6.07 8.78 -29.68
CA GLY A 208 -7.12 9.74 -29.98
C GLY A 208 -8.45 9.12 -30.43
N VAL A 209 -8.65 7.82 -30.22
CA VAL A 209 -9.80 7.07 -30.77
C VAL A 209 -10.82 6.70 -29.69
N GLU A 210 -12.09 6.98 -29.99
CA GLU A 210 -13.25 6.57 -29.19
C GLU A 210 -13.87 5.32 -29.83
N ALA A 211 -13.92 4.21 -29.10
CA ALA A 211 -14.51 2.96 -29.63
C ALA A 211 -16.03 2.88 -29.43
N ILE A 212 -16.58 3.58 -28.43
CA ILE A 212 -18.03 3.69 -28.18
C ILE A 212 -18.41 5.15 -27.91
N GLY A 213 -19.70 5.48 -28.08
CA GLY A 213 -20.22 6.83 -27.81
C GLY A 213 -20.20 7.19 -26.32
N MET A 214 -20.07 8.50 -26.04
CA MET A 214 -20.01 9.04 -24.68
C MET A 214 -21.22 8.66 -23.81
N GLU A 215 -22.42 8.60 -24.41
CA GLU A 215 -23.65 8.17 -23.72
C GLU A 215 -23.57 6.70 -23.25
N GLN A 216 -23.10 5.80 -24.12
CA GLN A 216 -22.93 4.38 -23.79
C GLN A 216 -21.82 4.19 -22.74
N ALA A 217 -20.73 4.97 -22.82
CA ALA A 217 -19.69 4.99 -21.78
C ALA A 217 -20.24 5.48 -20.43
N ASN A 218 -21.05 6.54 -20.41
CA ASN A 218 -21.70 7.06 -19.20
C ASN A 218 -22.70 6.05 -18.60
N ALA A 219 -23.45 5.32 -19.44
CA ALA A 219 -24.34 4.24 -19.00
C ALA A 219 -23.56 3.11 -18.32
N LEU A 220 -22.41 2.70 -18.87
CA LEU A 220 -21.53 1.69 -18.26
C LEU A 220 -20.93 2.16 -16.92
N CYS A 221 -20.47 3.43 -16.84
CA CYS A 221 -20.03 4.04 -15.59
C CYS A 221 -21.16 4.04 -14.53
N THR A 222 -22.39 4.36 -14.94
CA THR A 222 -23.56 4.36 -14.06
C THR A 222 -23.90 2.96 -13.55
N ALA A 223 -23.91 1.96 -14.43
CA ALA A 223 -24.17 0.57 -14.06
C ALA A 223 -23.15 0.02 -13.05
N THR A 224 -21.90 0.49 -13.12
CA THR A 224 -20.81 0.15 -12.18
C THR A 224 -21.10 0.64 -10.75
N MET A 225 -21.77 1.78 -10.60
CA MET A 225 -22.06 2.35 -9.28
C MET A 225 -23.24 1.68 -8.54
N CYS A 226 -24.09 0.93 -9.25
CA CYS A 226 -25.36 0.42 -8.71
C CYS A 226 -25.25 -0.93 -7.96
N SER A 227 -24.14 -1.66 -8.05
CA SER A 227 -24.01 -3.03 -7.53
C SER A 227 -23.79 -3.14 -6.01
N ASN A 228 -23.30 -2.10 -5.34
CA ASN A 228 -22.78 -2.16 -3.95
C ASN A 228 -23.81 -2.01 -2.80
N ARG A 229 -25.10 -2.34 -2.98
CA ARG A 229 -26.19 -1.97 -2.03
C ARG A 229 -26.85 -3.08 -1.16
N LYS A 230 -26.17 -4.18 -0.78
CA LYS A 230 -26.72 -5.19 0.17
C LYS A 230 -25.79 -5.54 1.34
N LYS A 231 -26.38 -5.73 2.55
CA LYS A 231 -25.70 -5.94 3.85
C LYS A 231 -25.12 -7.36 4.02
N PRO A 232 -24.07 -7.55 4.84
CA PRO A 232 -23.53 -8.86 5.21
C PRO A 232 -24.06 -9.39 6.55
N SER A 233 -24.75 -10.54 6.56
CA SER A 233 -25.19 -11.22 7.80
C SER A 233 -25.09 -12.75 7.80
N ASP A 234 -24.80 -13.41 6.66
CA ASP A 234 -25.02 -14.86 6.51
C ASP A 234 -23.78 -15.66 6.04
N ILE A 235 -22.64 -15.49 6.72
CA ILE A 235 -21.47 -16.38 6.55
C ILE A 235 -20.98 -16.87 7.91
N SER A 236 -21.40 -18.07 8.27
CA SER A 236 -20.89 -18.79 9.45
C SER A 236 -19.46 -19.30 9.20
N ARG A 237 -18.64 -19.42 10.26
CA ARG A 237 -17.26 -19.95 10.18
C ARG A 237 -17.16 -21.30 9.47
N LYS A 238 -18.21 -22.12 9.54
CA LYS A 238 -18.29 -23.42 8.86
C LYS A 238 -18.27 -23.27 7.33
N GLN A 239 -19.03 -22.33 6.77
CA GLN A 239 -19.06 -22.07 5.32
C GLN A 239 -17.70 -21.55 4.79
N TRP A 240 -16.91 -20.84 5.60
CA TRP A 240 -15.55 -20.43 5.22
C TRP A 240 -14.57 -21.61 5.23
N SER A 241 -14.68 -22.50 6.23
CA SER A 241 -13.94 -23.78 6.24
C SER A 241 -14.28 -24.62 5.02
N ASP A 242 -15.58 -24.82 4.76
CA ASP A 242 -16.09 -25.60 3.64
C ASP A 242 -15.64 -24.98 2.29
N PHE A 243 -15.64 -23.65 2.16
CA PHE A 243 -15.11 -22.96 0.97
C PHE A 243 -13.62 -23.21 0.76
N VAL A 244 -12.79 -23.07 1.81
CA VAL A 244 -11.34 -23.33 1.72
C VAL A 244 -11.06 -24.80 1.40
N GLU A 245 -11.84 -25.73 1.95
CA GLU A 245 -11.72 -27.16 1.63
C GLU A 245 -12.19 -27.48 0.21
N LEU A 246 -13.25 -26.83 -0.28
CA LEU A 246 -13.71 -26.94 -1.68
C LEU A 246 -12.65 -26.40 -2.67
N GLN A 247 -11.94 -25.32 -2.32
CA GLN A 247 -10.85 -24.79 -3.13
C GLN A 247 -9.63 -25.72 -3.13
N LYS A 248 -9.27 -26.33 -1.99
CA LYS A 248 -8.22 -27.36 -1.92
C LYS A 248 -8.59 -28.59 -2.76
N LYS A 249 -9.82 -29.11 -2.61
CA LYS A 249 -10.34 -30.27 -3.39
C LYS A 249 -10.43 -29.96 -4.88
N ARG A 250 -10.84 -28.75 -5.29
CA ARG A 250 -10.79 -28.30 -6.70
C ARG A 250 -9.37 -28.20 -7.26
N LYS A 251 -8.40 -27.74 -6.46
CA LYS A 251 -6.99 -27.68 -6.88
C LYS A 251 -6.41 -29.10 -7.10
N LEU A 252 -6.76 -30.04 -6.22
CA LEU A 252 -6.39 -31.45 -6.35
C LEU A 252 -7.06 -32.12 -7.57
N ALA A 253 -8.36 -31.90 -7.78
CA ALA A 253 -9.08 -32.41 -8.96
C ALA A 253 -8.47 -31.88 -10.28
N LYS A 254 -8.07 -30.60 -10.34
CA LYS A 254 -7.36 -30.04 -11.50
C LYS A 254 -5.99 -30.69 -11.72
N MET A 255 -5.23 -31.00 -10.66
CA MET A 255 -3.95 -31.71 -10.77
C MET A 255 -4.10 -33.16 -11.25
N VAL A 256 -5.17 -33.86 -10.85
CA VAL A 256 -5.45 -35.22 -11.31
C VAL A 256 -5.90 -35.22 -12.77
N VAL A 257 -6.81 -34.32 -13.17
CA VAL A 257 -7.25 -34.19 -14.57
C VAL A 257 -6.09 -33.83 -15.51
N ALA A 258 -5.21 -32.91 -15.12
CA ALA A 258 -4.05 -32.51 -15.93
C ALA A 258 -3.02 -33.64 -16.17
N ASN A 259 -3.01 -34.68 -15.32
CA ASN A 259 -2.13 -35.84 -15.43
C ASN A 259 -2.79 -37.10 -16.04
N ILE A 260 -4.07 -37.01 -16.44
CA ILE A 260 -4.80 -38.10 -17.11
C ILE A 260 -4.90 -37.85 -18.63
N SER A 261 -4.81 -36.59 -19.07
CA SER A 261 -4.75 -36.20 -20.49
C SER A 261 -3.49 -36.64 -21.24
N SER A 262 -2.60 -37.40 -20.61
CA SER A 262 -1.32 -37.89 -21.16
C SER A 262 -1.21 -39.42 -21.29
N TYR A 263 -2.29 -40.17 -21.05
CA TYR A 263 -2.32 -41.63 -21.20
C TYR A 263 -3.29 -42.06 -22.31
N GLU A 264 -2.81 -42.92 -23.22
CA GLU A 264 -3.70 -43.70 -24.09
C GLU A 264 -4.43 -44.77 -23.27
N LEU A 265 -5.72 -44.96 -23.55
CA LEU A 265 -6.64 -45.75 -22.74
C LEU A 265 -6.57 -47.25 -23.10
N ASP A 266 -5.66 -47.96 -22.47
CA ASP A 266 -5.61 -49.44 -22.49
C ASP A 266 -6.38 -50.00 -21.26
N ASP A 267 -7.08 -51.13 -21.40
CA ASP A 267 -7.94 -51.70 -20.34
C ASP A 267 -7.10 -52.39 -19.22
N LYS A 268 -6.37 -51.59 -18.43
CA LYS A 268 -5.51 -52.07 -17.34
C LYS A 268 -5.70 -51.30 -16.04
N LYS A 269 -5.59 -52.06 -14.96
CA LYS A 269 -5.64 -51.58 -13.58
C LYS A 269 -4.32 -50.89 -13.24
N HIS A 270 -4.37 -49.64 -12.80
CA HIS A 270 -3.17 -48.87 -12.49
C HIS A 270 -3.18 -48.45 -11.01
N GLU A 271 -2.09 -48.79 -10.32
CA GLU A 271 -1.78 -48.34 -8.96
C GLU A 271 -0.75 -47.20 -9.05
N LYS A 272 -0.92 -46.14 -8.27
CA LYS A 272 0.02 -45.00 -8.23
C LYS A 272 0.42 -44.65 -6.81
N ASP A 273 1.63 -44.11 -6.71
CA ASP A 273 2.24 -43.68 -5.46
C ASP A 273 1.31 -42.73 -4.69
N GLY A 274 1.00 -43.09 -3.44
CA GLY A 274 -0.06 -42.46 -2.64
C GLY A 274 -1.19 -43.38 -2.17
N GLY A 275 -1.22 -44.66 -2.58
CA GLY A 275 -2.07 -45.70 -1.97
C GLY A 275 -3.52 -45.77 -2.47
N TYR A 276 -3.73 -45.53 -3.77
CA TYR A 276 -5.02 -45.64 -4.43
C TYR A 276 -4.95 -46.48 -5.71
N ILE A 277 -6.02 -47.24 -5.97
CA ILE A 277 -6.20 -48.14 -7.10
C ILE A 277 -7.20 -47.51 -8.07
N ILE A 278 -6.86 -47.48 -9.36
CA ILE A 278 -7.72 -46.98 -10.43
C ILE A 278 -8.12 -48.14 -11.37
N GLU A 279 -9.42 -48.33 -11.55
CA GLU A 279 -10.03 -49.28 -12.49
C GLU A 279 -10.79 -48.52 -13.58
N VAL A 280 -10.65 -48.97 -14.83
CA VAL A 280 -11.36 -48.43 -15.99
C VAL A 280 -12.17 -49.57 -16.63
N ASN A 281 -13.39 -49.28 -17.06
CA ASN A 281 -14.27 -50.20 -17.76
C ASN A 281 -14.72 -49.54 -19.08
N GLN A 282 -14.08 -49.90 -20.19
CA GLN A 282 -14.36 -49.27 -21.49
C GLN A 282 -15.78 -49.52 -22.00
N THR A 283 -16.39 -50.68 -21.73
CA THR A 283 -17.73 -51.04 -22.23
C THR A 283 -18.82 -50.11 -21.70
N THR A 284 -18.79 -49.80 -20.40
CA THR A 284 -19.72 -48.84 -19.77
C THR A 284 -19.20 -47.41 -19.79
N ARG A 285 -17.95 -47.21 -20.25
CA ARG A 285 -17.16 -45.98 -20.13
C ARG A 285 -17.15 -45.41 -18.72
N THR A 286 -17.02 -46.29 -17.72
CA THR A 286 -16.89 -45.88 -16.32
C THR A 286 -15.47 -46.09 -15.80
N TRP A 287 -15.08 -45.29 -14.83
CA TRP A 287 -13.83 -45.45 -14.10
C TRP A 287 -14.04 -45.21 -12.60
N ARG A 288 -13.34 -46.01 -11.80
CA ARG A 288 -13.51 -46.19 -10.36
C ARG A 288 -12.17 -45.98 -9.67
N ILE A 289 -12.17 -45.19 -8.61
CA ILE A 289 -11.00 -44.97 -7.75
C ILE A 289 -11.34 -45.46 -6.36
N SER A 290 -10.51 -46.35 -5.83
CA SER A 290 -10.61 -46.93 -4.49
C SER A 290 -9.31 -46.75 -3.71
N SER A 291 -9.40 -46.72 -2.38
CA SER A 291 -8.22 -46.87 -1.53
C SER A 291 -7.68 -48.29 -1.62
N ASN A 292 -6.42 -48.50 -1.21
CA ASN A 292 -5.84 -49.84 -1.07
C ASN A 292 -6.58 -50.74 -0.06
N SER A 293 -7.49 -50.20 0.76
CA SER A 293 -8.42 -50.95 1.61
C SER A 293 -9.72 -51.40 0.90
N GLY A 294 -9.84 -51.18 -0.42
CA GLY A 294 -10.99 -51.57 -1.24
C GLY A 294 -12.19 -50.63 -1.17
N ALA A 295 -12.17 -49.61 -0.31
CA ALA A 295 -13.26 -48.64 -0.22
C ALA A 295 -13.32 -47.78 -1.49
N THR A 296 -14.48 -47.74 -2.15
CA THR A 296 -14.68 -46.92 -3.35
C THR A 296 -14.87 -45.46 -2.98
N ILE A 297 -13.99 -44.61 -3.49
CA ILE A 297 -13.98 -43.17 -3.20
C ILE A 297 -14.66 -42.39 -4.32
N PHE A 298 -14.47 -42.83 -5.57
CA PHE A 298 -15.09 -42.23 -6.75
C PHE A 298 -15.54 -43.30 -7.75
N VAL A 299 -16.68 -43.07 -8.39
CA VAL A 299 -17.10 -43.71 -9.64
C VAL A 299 -17.56 -42.59 -10.57
N CYS A 300 -17.09 -42.59 -11.81
CA CYS A 300 -17.45 -41.59 -12.81
C CYS A 300 -17.81 -42.30 -14.13
N SER A 301 -18.78 -41.76 -14.87
CA SER A 301 -19.20 -42.22 -16.19
C SER A 301 -18.84 -41.19 -17.27
N ILE A 302 -18.42 -41.64 -18.46
CA ILE A 302 -18.12 -40.80 -19.62
C ILE A 302 -19.23 -40.92 -20.67
N THR A 303 -20.28 -40.13 -20.51
CA THR A 303 -21.25 -39.85 -21.57
C THR A 303 -20.99 -38.46 -22.17
N GLY A 304 -20.26 -38.41 -23.30
CA GLY A 304 -20.30 -37.28 -24.22
C GLY A 304 -19.92 -35.90 -23.64
N ARG A 305 -18.63 -35.71 -23.31
CA ARG A 305 -17.96 -34.40 -23.07
C ARG A 305 -18.26 -33.62 -21.78
N GLU A 306 -19.11 -34.09 -20.86
CA GLU A 306 -19.12 -33.57 -19.47
C GLU A 306 -18.99 -34.71 -18.45
N ILE A 307 -18.25 -34.47 -17.36
CA ILE A 307 -18.27 -35.32 -16.17
C ILE A 307 -19.56 -34.98 -15.42
N ILE A 308 -20.58 -35.81 -15.60
CA ILE A 308 -21.90 -35.61 -14.97
C ILE A 308 -22.02 -36.52 -13.75
N THR A 309 -22.25 -35.89 -12.60
CA THR A 309 -22.52 -36.47 -11.26
C THR A 309 -21.31 -36.90 -10.42
N CYS A 310 -20.97 -36.07 -9.43
CA CYS A 310 -20.35 -36.54 -8.18
C CYS A 310 -21.45 -36.81 -7.15
N LEU A 311 -21.85 -38.07 -6.99
CA LEU A 311 -22.81 -38.47 -5.95
C LEU A 311 -22.09 -38.58 -4.60
N ASN A 312 -22.44 -37.69 -3.68
CA ASN A 312 -21.99 -37.74 -2.29
C ASN A 312 -22.97 -38.62 -1.50
N ILE A 313 -22.54 -39.82 -1.09
CA ILE A 313 -23.33 -40.70 -0.22
C ILE A 313 -22.93 -40.41 1.23
N GLU A 314 -23.90 -39.99 2.05
CA GLU A 314 -23.69 -39.64 3.46
C GLU A 314 -23.29 -40.85 4.33
N GLN A 315 -22.61 -40.60 5.46
CA GLN A 315 -23.13 -41.02 6.78
C GLN A 315 -22.46 -40.35 8.01
N LYS A 316 -23.33 -39.76 8.86
CA LYS A 316 -23.38 -39.68 10.34
C LYS A 316 -22.11 -39.88 11.23
N LEU A 317 -21.93 -39.01 12.24
CA LEU A 317 -22.26 -39.23 13.68
C LEU A 317 -21.98 -37.92 14.49
N VAL A 318 -22.96 -37.30 15.19
CA VAL A 318 -23.38 -37.44 16.62
C VAL A 318 -22.76 -36.37 17.57
N ILE A 319 -23.50 -36.01 18.63
CA ILE A 319 -23.39 -34.78 19.47
C ILE A 319 -23.03 -35.12 20.93
N GLN A 320 -22.29 -34.23 21.63
CA GLN A 320 -22.20 -33.93 23.11
C GLN A 320 -20.76 -33.47 23.45
N GLY A 321 -20.40 -32.70 24.50
CA GLY A 321 -21.12 -32.13 25.65
C GLY A 321 -20.27 -31.05 26.38
N TYR A 322 -20.62 -30.68 27.62
CA TYR A 322 -20.10 -29.52 28.39
C TYR A 322 -18.78 -29.72 29.21
N TRP A 323 -18.27 -28.59 29.73
CA TRP A 323 -17.47 -28.37 30.98
C TRP A 323 -15.93 -28.14 30.92
N LYS A 324 -15.57 -26.87 31.20
CA LYS A 324 -14.56 -26.34 32.15
C LYS A 324 -13.54 -27.32 32.79
N MET A 325 -12.25 -27.05 32.67
CA MET A 325 -11.25 -27.41 33.70
C MET A 325 -10.03 -26.47 33.71
N THR A 326 -9.51 -26.17 34.91
CA THR A 326 -8.28 -25.42 35.19
C THR A 326 -7.20 -26.39 35.67
N ILE A 327 -5.95 -26.28 35.22
CA ILE A 327 -4.77 -26.90 35.86
C ILE A 327 -3.61 -25.90 35.85
N THR A 328 -2.79 -25.92 36.91
CA THR A 328 -1.66 -25.02 37.17
C THR A 328 -0.44 -25.82 37.68
N PHE A 329 0.79 -25.37 37.37
CA PHE A 329 2.12 -25.86 37.83
C PHE A 329 2.52 -27.30 37.39
N TYR A 330 3.75 -27.55 36.90
CA TYR A 330 5.04 -27.35 37.58
C TYR A 330 6.22 -26.99 36.64
N GLU A 331 7.36 -26.63 37.24
CA GLU A 331 8.63 -26.26 36.60
C GLU A 331 9.36 -27.44 35.93
N LEU A 332 10.16 -27.13 34.90
CA LEU A 332 11.37 -27.89 34.56
C LEU A 332 12.33 -27.01 33.75
N GLU A 333 13.54 -26.82 34.25
CA GLU A 333 14.63 -26.13 33.56
C GLU A 333 15.19 -26.99 32.40
N SER A 334 15.52 -26.36 31.26
CA SER A 334 16.80 -26.55 30.54
C SER A 334 16.81 -25.85 29.16
N LEU A 335 18.02 -25.63 28.64
CA LEU A 335 18.35 -24.78 27.48
C LEU A 335 17.82 -25.29 26.12
N HIS A 336 17.94 -24.42 25.10
CA HIS A 336 17.75 -24.61 23.65
C HIS A 336 16.27 -24.56 23.14
N HIS A 337 15.80 -23.49 22.51
CA HIS A 337 16.41 -22.83 21.33
C HIS A 337 15.97 -21.37 21.14
N PHE A 338 16.92 -20.47 20.87
CA PHE A 338 16.71 -19.12 20.33
C PHE A 338 16.58 -19.15 18.79
N LYS A 339 15.81 -18.20 18.22
CA LYS A 339 15.89 -17.64 16.84
C LYS A 339 14.71 -16.67 16.56
N GLU A 340 14.77 -15.63 15.73
CA GLU A 340 15.77 -14.52 15.64
C GLU A 340 15.21 -13.35 14.78
N ALA A 341 14.42 -12.45 15.38
CA ALA A 341 13.93 -11.23 14.72
C ALA A 341 14.91 -10.06 14.89
N PHE A 342 15.20 -9.34 13.80
CA PHE A 342 16.08 -8.15 13.74
C PHE A 342 17.52 -8.34 14.24
N ARG A 343 18.47 -8.48 13.31
CA ARG A 343 19.91 -8.56 13.63
C ARG A 343 20.83 -7.76 12.69
N VAL A 344 20.91 -6.44 12.92
CA VAL A 344 21.92 -5.47 12.40
C VAL A 344 21.89 -4.22 13.31
N VAL A 345 22.88 -3.83 14.14
CA VAL A 345 24.12 -4.45 14.67
C VAL A 345 24.32 -3.92 16.11
N SER A 346 24.86 -4.74 17.02
CA SER A 346 25.63 -4.26 18.17
C SER A 346 26.76 -5.25 18.57
N ASP A 347 27.84 -4.65 19.06
CA ASP A 347 28.87 -5.19 19.96
C ASP A 347 29.78 -6.34 19.47
N ALA A 348 30.87 -5.93 18.83
CA ALA A 348 32.19 -6.42 19.22
C ALA A 348 33.12 -5.20 19.38
N VAL A 349 33.94 -5.20 20.44
CA VAL A 349 34.83 -4.09 20.87
C VAL A 349 34.12 -2.89 21.52
N ILE A 350 33.61 -3.11 22.75
CA ILE A 350 33.78 -2.13 23.84
C ILE A 350 34.86 -2.68 24.79
N GLN A 351 36.11 -2.55 24.35
CA GLN A 351 37.30 -2.42 25.19
C GLN A 351 38.24 -1.48 24.42
N GLU A 352 39.00 -0.65 25.13
CA GLU A 352 39.63 0.58 24.61
C GLU A 352 38.56 1.65 24.29
N SER A 353 38.32 2.69 25.08
CA SER A 353 39.24 3.47 25.92
C SER A 353 40.48 3.97 25.15
N ASP A 354 40.27 4.69 24.05
CA ASP A 354 41.00 5.96 23.92
C ASP A 354 40.36 6.99 22.96
N SER A 355 40.80 8.24 23.15
CA SER A 355 40.43 9.38 22.32
C SER A 355 41.07 9.32 20.92
N SER A 356 40.26 9.21 19.84
CA SER A 356 40.43 9.95 18.57
C SER A 356 39.56 9.43 17.41
N TYR A 357 38.27 9.81 17.35
CA TYR A 357 37.50 9.67 16.11
C TYR A 357 37.79 10.83 15.14
N SER A 358 38.84 10.67 14.34
CA SER A 358 39.22 11.66 13.32
C SER A 358 38.23 11.70 12.15
N SER A 359 37.81 12.92 11.82
CA SER A 359 36.90 13.34 10.74
C SER A 359 36.96 12.55 9.41
N GLY A 360 35.82 11.97 9.03
CA GLY A 360 35.41 11.74 7.64
C GLY A 360 33.94 12.11 7.47
N ASP A 361 33.55 12.69 6.33
CA ASP A 361 32.19 13.21 6.11
C ASP A 361 31.27 12.20 5.40
N VAL A 362 30.03 12.08 5.90
CA VAL A 362 28.98 11.33 5.20
C VAL A 362 28.46 12.20 4.07
N VAL A 363 29.06 12.03 2.89
CA VAL A 363 28.71 12.84 1.71
C VAL A 363 27.38 12.36 1.12
N VAL A 364 26.33 13.13 1.37
CA VAL A 364 25.06 12.95 0.66
C VAL A 364 25.26 13.27 -0.82
N LYS A 365 24.92 12.30 -1.68
CA LYS A 365 25.03 12.40 -3.14
C LYS A 365 23.94 13.29 -3.75
N LYS A 366 24.04 14.60 -3.53
CA LYS A 366 23.03 15.59 -3.91
C LYS A 366 22.63 15.52 -5.40
N ASP A 367 23.56 15.21 -6.31
CA ASP A 367 23.23 15.09 -7.75
C ASP A 367 22.39 13.85 -8.09
N VAL A 368 22.70 12.70 -7.49
CA VAL A 368 21.92 11.46 -7.67
C VAL A 368 20.53 11.62 -7.05
N LEU A 369 20.43 12.30 -5.90
CA LEU A 369 19.15 12.64 -5.29
C LEU A 369 18.36 13.62 -6.16
N ARG A 370 19.02 14.62 -6.77
CA ARG A 370 18.36 15.64 -7.62
C ARG A 370 17.76 14.99 -8.87
N ASP A 371 18.47 14.06 -9.49
CA ASP A 371 17.94 13.26 -10.61
C ASP A 371 16.76 12.36 -10.20
N ARG A 372 16.89 11.63 -9.08
CA ARG A 372 15.81 10.78 -8.54
C ARG A 372 14.55 11.61 -8.23
N LEU A 373 14.72 12.74 -7.56
CA LEU A 373 13.65 13.64 -7.17
C LEU A 373 12.97 14.28 -8.39
N ARG A 374 13.74 14.80 -9.35
CA ARG A 374 13.22 15.32 -10.63
C ARG A 374 12.34 14.30 -11.35
N ASN A 375 12.81 13.04 -11.45
CA ASN A 375 12.05 11.97 -12.10
C ASN A 375 10.76 11.63 -11.34
N ILE A 376 10.78 11.65 -10.01
CA ILE A 376 9.59 11.44 -9.17
C ILE A 376 8.56 12.56 -9.36
N LEU A 377 8.99 13.82 -9.27
CA LEU A 377 8.11 14.98 -9.41
C LEU A 377 7.47 15.03 -10.80
N GLN A 378 8.25 14.76 -11.86
CA GLN A 378 7.73 14.67 -13.22
C GLN A 378 6.70 13.54 -13.37
N ASN A 379 6.98 12.35 -12.81
CA ASN A 379 6.04 11.23 -12.82
C ASN A 379 4.70 11.57 -12.13
N ILE A 380 4.73 12.31 -11.02
CA ILE A 380 3.52 12.82 -10.34
C ILE A 380 2.76 13.80 -11.26
N VAL A 381 3.44 14.79 -11.84
CA VAL A 381 2.80 15.79 -12.72
C VAL A 381 2.18 15.14 -13.97
N ASP A 382 2.85 14.17 -14.57
CA ASP A 382 2.42 13.53 -15.81
C ASP A 382 1.24 12.56 -15.62
N ASN A 383 1.12 11.93 -14.44
CA ASN A 383 0.20 10.81 -14.23
C ASN A 383 -0.89 11.07 -13.19
N GLN A 384 -0.69 11.96 -12.22
CA GLN A 384 -1.74 12.35 -11.28
C GLN A 384 -2.65 13.42 -11.89
N SER A 385 -3.91 13.03 -12.17
CA SER A 385 -4.91 13.98 -12.61
C SER A 385 -5.30 14.99 -11.52
N ARG A 386 -5.95 16.08 -11.96
CA ARG A 386 -6.35 17.23 -11.14
C ARG A 386 -7.87 17.40 -11.18
N LYS A 387 -8.58 16.35 -10.79
CA LYS A 387 -10.06 16.33 -10.75
C LYS A 387 -10.57 16.33 -9.32
N LEU A 388 -11.83 16.73 -9.13
CA LEU A 388 -12.52 16.64 -7.85
C LEU A 388 -12.59 15.19 -7.31
N SER A 389 -12.62 14.18 -8.20
CA SER A 389 -12.53 12.76 -7.83
C SER A 389 -11.22 12.37 -7.15
N ASP A 390 -10.18 13.17 -7.33
CA ASP A 390 -8.81 12.88 -6.88
C ASP A 390 -8.52 13.59 -5.54
N CYS A 391 -9.50 14.32 -4.99
CA CYS A 391 -9.42 15.08 -3.74
C CYS A 391 -9.87 14.28 -2.51
N ASP A 392 -10.54 13.14 -2.71
CA ASP A 392 -10.97 12.27 -1.61
C ASP A 392 -9.76 11.71 -0.83
N GLY A 393 -9.95 11.48 0.47
CA GLY A 393 -8.86 11.17 1.40
C GLY A 393 -7.90 12.34 1.68
N GLY A 394 -8.29 13.57 1.32
CA GLY A 394 -7.77 14.81 1.89
C GLY A 394 -6.26 15.03 1.69
N LEU A 395 -5.56 15.18 2.81
CA LEU A 395 -4.10 15.40 2.88
C LEU A 395 -3.31 14.08 2.88
N TYR A 396 -3.92 13.00 3.39
CA TYR A 396 -3.33 11.67 3.46
C TYR A 396 -3.06 11.10 2.06
N VAL A 397 -4.11 11.02 1.23
CA VAL A 397 -4.05 10.44 -0.12
C VAL A 397 -4.53 11.33 -1.27
N GLY A 398 -5.26 12.41 -0.98
CA GLY A 398 -5.80 13.33 -1.99
C GLY A 398 -4.81 14.40 -2.48
N LEU A 399 -5.27 15.22 -3.42
CA LEU A 399 -4.45 16.25 -4.09
C LEU A 399 -3.77 17.27 -3.15
N SER A 400 -4.27 17.50 -1.93
CA SER A 400 -3.67 18.50 -1.04
C SER A 400 -2.31 18.06 -0.47
N GLY A 401 -2.08 16.76 -0.30
CA GLY A 401 -0.74 16.23 0.05
C GLY A 401 0.29 16.41 -1.07
N ILE A 402 -0.16 16.31 -2.32
CA ILE A 402 0.69 16.56 -3.49
C ILE A 402 0.97 18.06 -3.63
N ALA A 403 -0.03 18.91 -3.41
CA ALA A 403 0.15 20.35 -3.35
C ALA A 403 1.14 20.77 -2.24
N TYR A 404 1.04 20.17 -1.06
CA TYR A 404 2.00 20.37 0.02
C TYR A 404 3.42 19.99 -0.38
N THR A 405 3.60 18.87 -1.09
CA THR A 405 4.93 18.41 -1.54
C THR A 405 5.60 19.44 -2.44
N PHE A 406 4.91 19.93 -3.48
CA PHE A 406 5.45 20.97 -4.35
C PHE A 406 5.66 22.30 -3.63
N TYR A 407 4.76 22.68 -2.71
CA TYR A 407 4.96 23.84 -1.84
C TYR A 407 6.24 23.69 -1.00
N TYR A 408 6.41 22.56 -0.33
CA TYR A 408 7.54 22.29 0.56
C TYR A 408 8.86 22.38 -0.19
N LEU A 409 8.98 21.71 -1.34
CA LEU A 409 10.18 21.83 -2.17
C LEU A 409 10.45 23.27 -2.61
N SER A 410 9.41 24.09 -2.85
CA SER A 410 9.58 25.51 -3.22
C SER A 410 10.13 26.41 -2.10
N THR A 411 10.09 25.96 -0.84
CA THR A 411 10.68 26.69 0.30
C THR A 411 12.14 26.31 0.57
N LEU A 412 12.63 25.19 0.04
CA LEU A 412 13.97 24.69 0.36
C LEU A 412 15.07 25.44 -0.41
N PRO A 413 16.19 25.83 0.24
CA PRO A 413 17.30 26.50 -0.43
C PRO A 413 17.87 25.72 -1.64
N ALA A 414 17.83 24.39 -1.58
CA ALA A 414 18.34 23.50 -2.63
C ALA A 414 17.56 23.53 -3.96
N PHE A 415 16.35 24.13 -3.98
CA PHE A 415 15.45 24.21 -5.13
C PHE A 415 14.93 25.64 -5.36
N ILE A 416 15.67 26.66 -4.89
CA ILE A 416 15.28 28.07 -4.97
C ILE A 416 15.10 28.56 -6.42
N ASP A 417 15.85 27.99 -7.37
CA ASP A 417 15.73 28.20 -8.82
C ASP A 417 14.39 27.69 -9.38
N LYS A 418 13.81 26.66 -8.75
CA LYS A 418 12.51 26.06 -9.08
C LYS A 418 11.33 26.60 -8.28
N LYS A 419 11.56 27.53 -7.34
CA LYS A 419 10.54 28.06 -6.43
C LYS A 419 9.24 28.49 -7.14
N GLN A 420 9.33 29.28 -8.20
CA GLN A 420 8.14 29.76 -8.91
C GLN A 420 7.41 28.67 -9.70
N GLU A 421 8.16 27.71 -10.28
CA GLU A 421 7.61 26.56 -11.01
C GLU A 421 6.84 25.64 -10.05
N TYR A 422 7.46 25.27 -8.92
CA TYR A 422 6.86 24.40 -7.92
C TYR A 422 5.70 25.07 -7.19
N LEU A 423 5.79 26.36 -6.85
CA LEU A 423 4.67 27.09 -6.24
C LEU A 423 3.46 27.21 -7.18
N LYS A 424 3.69 27.34 -8.49
CA LYS A 424 2.62 27.28 -9.51
C LYS A 424 1.94 25.90 -9.51
N ILE A 425 2.72 24.81 -9.58
CA ILE A 425 2.18 23.44 -9.57
C ILE A 425 1.41 23.17 -8.26
N ALA A 426 1.95 23.59 -7.11
CA ALA A 426 1.26 23.50 -5.82
C ALA A 426 -0.09 24.22 -5.83
N SER A 427 -0.13 25.43 -6.41
CA SER A 427 -1.36 26.21 -6.57
C SER A 427 -2.38 25.53 -7.50
N GLU A 428 -1.94 24.84 -8.54
CA GLU A 428 -2.81 24.11 -9.47
C GLU A 428 -3.49 22.92 -8.76
N TYR A 429 -2.77 22.13 -7.95
CA TYR A 429 -3.34 21.03 -7.18
C TYR A 429 -4.25 21.52 -6.03
N ILE A 430 -3.82 22.51 -5.23
CA ILE A 430 -4.60 22.93 -4.04
C ILE A 430 -5.91 23.62 -4.40
N SER A 431 -5.98 24.30 -5.56
CA SER A 431 -7.20 25.01 -5.97
C SER A 431 -8.35 24.05 -6.27
N ILE A 432 -8.06 22.86 -6.80
CA ILE A 432 -9.06 21.79 -7.02
C ILE A 432 -9.48 21.17 -5.69
N ALA A 433 -8.54 20.96 -4.76
CA ALA A 433 -8.86 20.48 -3.41
C ALA A 433 -9.73 21.48 -2.62
N MET A 434 -9.45 22.78 -2.71
CA MET A 434 -10.29 23.83 -2.13
C MET A 434 -11.69 23.90 -2.76
N GLN A 435 -11.82 23.70 -4.08
CA GLN A 435 -13.12 23.59 -4.73
C GLN A 435 -13.92 22.37 -4.21
N TYR A 436 -13.24 21.25 -3.96
CA TYR A 436 -13.86 20.05 -3.41
C TYR A 436 -14.47 20.29 -2.01
N THR A 437 -13.75 20.95 -1.09
CA THR A 437 -14.30 21.26 0.26
C THR A 437 -15.56 22.13 0.20
N GLN A 438 -15.66 23.02 -0.78
CA GLN A 438 -16.86 23.84 -1.02
C GLN A 438 -18.06 22.98 -1.45
N THR A 439 -17.85 21.99 -2.33
CA THR A 439 -18.93 21.08 -2.75
C THR A 439 -19.45 20.19 -1.61
N GLN A 440 -18.59 19.84 -0.64
CA GLN A 440 -19.01 19.12 0.57
C GLN A 440 -19.73 20.03 1.57
N SER A 441 -19.53 21.36 1.49
CA SER A 441 -20.13 22.34 2.40
C SER A 441 -21.57 22.73 2.01
N SER A 442 -22.01 22.40 0.79
CA SER A 442 -23.37 22.66 0.29
C SER A 442 -24.40 21.60 0.69
N ASP A 443 -23.99 20.43 1.19
CA ASP A 443 -24.91 19.46 1.77
C ASP A 443 -25.32 19.90 3.19
N THR A 444 -26.62 19.86 3.48
CA THR A 444 -27.25 20.56 4.63
C THR A 444 -26.95 19.99 6.03
N ARG A 445 -25.99 19.05 6.13
CA ARG A 445 -25.34 18.61 7.37
C ARG A 445 -23.89 18.26 7.09
N SER A 446 -22.97 19.23 7.26
CA SER A 446 -21.53 18.95 7.18
C SER A 446 -21.13 17.96 8.28
N ASP A 447 -20.63 16.78 7.91
CA ASP A 447 -20.10 15.80 8.85
C ASP A 447 -18.97 16.43 9.68
N PRO A 448 -19.06 16.47 11.03
CA PRO A 448 -17.99 16.98 11.89
C PRO A 448 -16.63 16.35 11.59
N LYS A 449 -16.60 15.08 11.17
CA LYS A 449 -15.38 14.36 10.79
C LYS A 449 -14.69 15.02 9.58
N THR A 450 -15.47 15.41 8.58
CA THR A 450 -14.99 16.10 7.38
C THR A 450 -14.61 17.54 7.69
N THR A 451 -15.39 18.23 8.52
CA THR A 451 -15.15 19.64 8.91
C THR A 451 -13.86 19.82 9.71
N VAL A 452 -13.60 18.96 10.70
CA VAL A 452 -12.45 19.06 11.61
C VAL A 452 -11.22 18.35 11.07
N GLY A 453 -11.39 17.34 10.21
CA GLY A 453 -10.31 16.40 9.93
C GLY A 453 -9.08 17.01 9.29
N PHE A 454 -7.92 16.59 9.78
CA PHE A 454 -6.62 17.10 9.34
C PHE A 454 -6.07 16.25 8.19
N LEU A 455 -5.80 14.96 8.42
CA LEU A 455 -5.27 14.09 7.36
C LEU A 455 -6.36 13.68 6.35
N LEU A 456 -7.61 13.49 6.80
CA LEU A 456 -8.71 13.04 5.94
C LEU A 456 -9.82 14.10 5.69
N GLY A 457 -9.62 15.35 6.11
CA GLY A 457 -10.69 16.35 6.08
C GLY A 457 -10.24 17.74 5.63
N ASN A 458 -11.16 18.70 5.84
CA ASN A 458 -11.06 20.06 5.32
C ASN A 458 -9.90 20.86 5.96
N ILE A 459 -9.49 20.55 7.19
CA ILE A 459 -8.45 21.34 7.89
C ILE A 459 -7.07 21.12 7.30
N GLY A 460 -6.74 19.90 6.84
CA GLY A 460 -5.50 19.68 6.08
C GLY A 460 -5.48 20.48 4.78
N VAL A 461 -6.59 20.43 4.02
CA VAL A 461 -6.74 21.19 2.77
C VAL A 461 -6.63 22.70 3.02
N HIS A 462 -7.32 23.23 4.03
CA HIS A 462 -7.26 24.65 4.36
C HIS A 462 -5.87 25.08 4.86
N THR A 463 -5.18 24.24 5.63
CA THR A 463 -3.82 24.50 6.13
C THR A 463 -2.82 24.60 4.98
N VAL A 464 -2.81 23.63 4.06
CA VAL A 464 -1.96 23.65 2.86
C VAL A 464 -2.33 24.81 1.94
N GLY A 465 -3.62 25.10 1.80
CA GLY A 465 -4.10 26.30 1.11
C GLY A 465 -3.51 27.58 1.71
N ALA A 466 -3.56 27.75 3.04
CA ALA A 466 -3.06 28.93 3.72
C ALA A 466 -1.54 29.10 3.51
N LEU A 467 -0.77 28.03 3.62
CA LEU A 467 0.67 28.00 3.33
C LEU A 467 0.98 28.48 1.89
N ILE A 468 0.27 27.94 0.88
CA ILE A 468 0.46 28.28 -0.53
C ILE A 468 0.01 29.72 -0.82
N LYS A 469 -1.19 30.13 -0.37
CA LYS A 469 -1.73 31.47 -0.64
C LYS A 469 -0.92 32.57 0.06
N SER A 470 -0.35 32.29 1.24
CA SER A 470 0.62 33.17 1.89
C SER A 470 1.89 33.34 1.03
N ALA A 471 2.50 32.24 0.57
CA ALA A 471 3.70 32.29 -0.28
C ALA A 471 3.47 32.92 -1.66
N GLN A 472 2.22 32.94 -2.16
CA GLN A 472 1.81 33.65 -3.37
C GLN A 472 1.48 35.14 -3.16
N GLY A 473 1.48 35.65 -1.92
CA GLY A 473 1.02 37.01 -1.61
C GLY A 473 -0.50 37.21 -1.75
N ASN A 474 -1.28 36.12 -1.86
CA ASN A 474 -2.73 36.19 -1.96
C ASN A 474 -3.36 36.33 -0.56
N HIS A 475 -3.23 37.54 0.00
CA HIS A 475 -3.67 37.86 1.36
C HIS A 475 -5.18 37.70 1.57
N GLU A 476 -6.00 37.80 0.53
CA GLU A 476 -7.46 37.64 0.63
C GLU A 476 -7.84 36.18 0.87
N GLN A 477 -7.42 35.26 -0.03
CA GLN A 477 -7.70 33.84 0.13
C GLN A 477 -7.01 33.28 1.40
N PHE A 478 -5.81 33.78 1.72
CA PHE A 478 -5.14 33.44 2.97
C PHE A 478 -6.01 33.77 4.20
N ARG A 479 -6.50 35.01 4.35
CA ARG A 479 -7.36 35.40 5.48
C ARG A 479 -8.65 34.59 5.55
N ASN A 480 -9.24 34.27 4.39
CA ASN A 480 -10.46 33.47 4.34
C ASN A 480 -10.22 32.02 4.82
N LEU A 481 -9.08 31.42 4.46
CA LEU A 481 -8.68 30.09 4.93
C LEU A 481 -8.40 30.07 6.44
N ILE A 482 -7.71 31.08 6.98
CA ILE A 482 -7.50 31.20 8.44
C ILE A 482 -8.84 31.26 9.19
N LYS A 483 -9.83 32.03 8.70
CA LYS A 483 -11.19 32.07 9.29
C LYS A 483 -11.90 30.71 9.29
N LEU A 484 -11.74 29.93 8.21
CA LEU A 484 -12.33 28.58 8.12
C LEU A 484 -11.67 27.61 9.11
N ILE A 485 -10.35 27.71 9.30
CA ILE A 485 -9.61 26.91 10.30
C ILE A 485 -10.03 27.31 11.72
N ALA A 486 -10.14 28.61 12.01
CA ALA A 486 -10.60 29.11 13.30
C ALA A 486 -11.99 28.57 13.68
N LYS A 487 -12.95 28.65 12.74
CA LYS A 487 -14.34 28.21 12.96
C LYS A 487 -14.48 26.72 13.29
N ALA A 488 -13.54 25.86 12.88
CA ALA A 488 -13.62 24.44 13.18
C ALA A 488 -13.35 24.11 14.67
N ALA A 489 -12.76 25.02 15.45
CA ALA A 489 -12.64 24.88 16.90
C ALA A 489 -14.01 24.70 17.58
N ASP A 490 -15.04 25.41 17.11
CA ASP A 490 -16.42 25.31 17.60
C ASP A 490 -17.00 23.88 17.44
N THR A 491 -16.49 23.13 16.46
CA THR A 491 -16.93 21.76 16.15
C THR A 491 -16.21 20.71 17.00
N CYS A 492 -14.91 20.90 17.29
CA CYS A 492 -14.10 19.94 18.05
C CYS A 492 -13.99 20.23 19.56
N GLY A 493 -14.57 21.34 20.04
CA GLY A 493 -14.69 21.69 21.46
C GLY A 493 -15.33 20.61 22.36
N PRO A 494 -16.51 20.06 22.02
CA PRO A 494 -17.18 19.05 22.85
C PRO A 494 -16.37 17.75 22.95
N ILE A 495 -16.24 17.17 24.16
CA ILE A 495 -15.44 15.95 24.40
C ILE A 495 -15.80 14.83 23.40
N ASN A 496 -17.10 14.57 23.20
CA ASN A 496 -17.61 13.51 22.33
C ASN A 496 -18.24 14.04 21.02
N PHE A 497 -17.58 14.95 20.31
CA PHE A 497 -18.11 15.50 19.05
C PHE A 497 -18.14 14.48 17.89
N LEU A 498 -17.35 13.40 17.97
CA LEU A 498 -17.47 12.22 17.13
C LEU A 498 -17.88 11.00 17.96
N LYS A 499 -18.59 10.05 17.33
CA LYS A 499 -18.90 8.74 17.94
C LYS A 499 -17.63 7.92 18.21
N HIS A 500 -16.61 8.05 17.35
CA HIS A 500 -15.31 7.39 17.48
C HIS A 500 -14.22 8.34 16.94
N GLY A 501 -13.08 8.44 17.63
CA GLY A 501 -11.92 9.20 17.14
C GLY A 501 -11.97 10.72 17.38
N SER A 502 -12.68 11.22 18.39
CA SER A 502 -12.70 12.66 18.73
C SER A 502 -11.30 13.25 18.99
N ASP A 503 -10.31 12.45 19.38
CA ASP A 503 -9.00 12.93 19.82
C ASP A 503 -7.83 12.56 18.91
N GLU A 504 -8.00 11.64 17.96
CA GLU A 504 -6.88 11.11 17.16
C GLU A 504 -6.42 12.04 16.01
N MET A 505 -5.39 11.63 15.27
CA MET A 505 -4.64 12.51 14.36
C MET A 505 -5.33 12.74 13.00
N PHE A 506 -6.14 11.81 12.51
CA PHE A 506 -6.67 11.88 11.15
C PHE A 506 -7.87 12.82 11.05
N VAL A 507 -8.76 12.74 12.05
CA VAL A 507 -10.07 13.40 12.10
C VAL A 507 -10.40 14.07 13.45
N GLY A 508 -9.64 13.78 14.50
CA GLY A 508 -9.85 14.30 15.86
C GLY A 508 -9.10 15.59 16.22
N ARG A 509 -9.18 15.95 17.51
CA ARG A 509 -8.54 17.13 18.11
C ARG A 509 -7.03 17.18 17.91
N ALA A 510 -6.30 16.06 18.01
CA ALA A 510 -4.84 16.08 17.79
C ALA A 510 -4.49 16.55 16.37
N GLY A 511 -5.22 16.10 15.35
CA GLY A 511 -5.05 16.59 13.97
C GLY A 511 -5.33 18.09 13.85
N TYR A 512 -6.42 18.57 14.44
CA TYR A 512 -6.78 19.99 14.43
C TYR A 512 -5.73 20.87 15.14
N LEU A 513 -5.32 20.48 16.35
CA LEU A 513 -4.29 21.17 17.12
C LEU A 513 -2.94 21.21 16.38
N ASN A 514 -2.59 20.13 15.68
CA ASN A 514 -1.39 20.07 14.85
C ASN A 514 -1.42 21.07 13.67
N SER A 515 -2.59 21.30 13.05
CA SER A 515 -2.77 22.38 12.05
C SER A 515 -2.41 23.76 12.63
N LEU A 516 -2.82 24.06 13.87
CA LEU A 516 -2.49 25.32 14.54
C LEU A 516 -0.97 25.47 14.77
N LEU A 517 -0.31 24.39 15.21
CA LEU A 517 1.15 24.36 15.39
C LEU A 517 1.88 24.63 14.07
N ILE A 518 1.42 24.04 12.95
CA ILE A 518 2.00 24.26 11.62
C ILE A 518 1.86 25.72 11.18
N LEU A 519 0.69 26.33 11.37
CA LEU A 519 0.47 27.75 11.02
C LEU A 519 1.36 28.68 11.86
N LYS A 520 1.47 28.43 13.17
CA LYS A 520 2.35 29.20 14.07
C LYS A 520 3.82 29.02 13.69
N LYS A 521 4.28 27.78 13.47
CA LYS A 521 5.67 27.42 13.12
C LYS A 521 6.11 27.94 11.76
N ARG A 522 5.25 27.90 10.73
CA ARG A 522 5.61 28.24 9.35
C ARG A 522 5.29 29.68 8.95
N LEU A 523 4.26 30.29 9.54
CA LEU A 523 3.77 31.61 9.14
C LEU A 523 3.77 32.64 10.28
N GLY A 524 4.01 32.23 11.53
CA GLY A 524 3.85 33.10 12.71
C GLY A 524 2.39 33.47 13.00
N VAL A 525 1.43 32.68 12.51
CA VAL A 525 0.00 33.01 12.59
C VAL A 525 -0.74 32.09 13.56
N GLU A 526 -1.45 32.70 14.49
CA GLU A 526 -2.37 32.04 15.41
C GLU A 526 -3.79 32.13 14.84
N ALA A 527 -4.38 30.99 14.46
CA ALA A 527 -5.73 30.96 13.91
C ALA A 527 -6.83 31.07 14.99
N ILE A 528 -6.51 30.67 16.22
CA ILE A 528 -7.35 30.82 17.42
C ILE A 528 -6.51 31.36 18.58
N GLY A 529 -7.16 31.94 19.59
CA GLY A 529 -6.49 32.44 20.79
C GLY A 529 -5.99 31.32 21.71
N MET A 530 -5.00 31.65 22.54
CA MET A 530 -4.37 30.70 23.48
C MET A 530 -5.38 30.04 24.44
N GLU A 531 -6.34 30.80 24.97
CA GLU A 531 -7.41 30.28 25.83
C GLU A 531 -8.22 29.16 25.14
N GLN A 532 -8.58 29.36 23.86
CA GLN A 532 -9.33 28.36 23.10
C GLN A 532 -8.47 27.14 22.76
N ALA A 533 -7.18 27.33 22.48
CA ALA A 533 -6.24 26.21 22.29
C ALA A 533 -6.04 25.40 23.58
N ASN A 534 -5.89 26.06 24.74
CA ASN A 534 -5.78 25.43 26.05
C ASN A 534 -7.07 24.68 26.39
N ALA A 535 -8.26 25.25 26.11
CA ALA A 535 -9.54 24.58 26.28
C ALA A 535 -9.66 23.28 25.44
N LEU A 536 -9.18 23.29 24.20
CA LEU A 536 -9.13 22.09 23.34
C LEU A 536 -8.15 21.04 23.86
N CYS A 537 -6.99 21.45 24.39
CA CYS A 537 -6.04 20.53 25.04
C CYS A 537 -6.64 19.92 26.32
N THR A 538 -7.33 20.72 27.13
CA THR A 538 -8.09 20.27 28.32
C THR A 538 -9.18 19.28 27.95
N ALA A 539 -9.94 19.53 26.88
CA ALA A 539 -10.97 18.61 26.39
C ALA A 539 -10.38 17.25 25.97
N ALA A 540 -9.23 17.26 25.30
CA ALA A 540 -8.54 16.02 24.93
C ALA A 540 -7.98 15.27 26.14
N ALA A 541 -7.36 15.95 27.11
CA ALA A 541 -6.91 15.33 28.35
C ALA A 541 -8.08 14.73 29.16
N ASN A 542 -9.19 15.45 29.28
CA ASN A 542 -10.38 14.96 29.99
C ASN A 542 -11.04 13.77 29.27
N SER A 543 -11.12 13.77 27.94
CA SER A 543 -11.53 12.62 27.14
C SER A 543 -10.70 11.37 27.48
N GLY A 544 -9.37 11.51 27.52
CA GLY A 544 -8.45 10.43 27.84
C GLY A 544 -8.58 9.89 29.28
N ARG A 545 -8.85 10.78 30.25
CA ARG A 545 -9.13 10.42 31.66
C ARG A 545 -10.46 9.69 31.80
N GLU A 546 -11.52 10.19 31.17
CA GLU A 546 -12.86 9.58 31.21
C GLU A 546 -12.82 8.16 30.64
N TYR A 547 -12.19 8.00 29.47
CA TYR A 547 -12.01 6.69 28.84
C TYR A 547 -11.16 5.75 29.70
N SER A 548 -9.97 6.19 30.16
CA SER A 548 -9.09 5.39 31.03
C SER A 548 -9.83 4.90 32.28
N LYS A 549 -10.55 5.80 32.97
CA LYS A 549 -11.32 5.47 34.17
C LYS A 549 -12.46 4.50 33.88
N HIS A 550 -13.17 4.65 32.77
CA HIS A 550 -14.31 3.80 32.39
C HIS A 550 -13.87 2.37 32.04
N TYR A 551 -12.76 2.22 31.32
CA TYR A 551 -12.26 0.92 30.87
C TYR A 551 -11.17 0.32 31.78
N HIS A 552 -10.87 0.97 32.91
CA HIS A 552 -9.82 0.59 33.86
C HIS A 552 -8.44 0.41 33.18
N SER A 553 -8.07 1.36 32.32
CA SER A 553 -6.78 1.34 31.64
C SER A 553 -5.62 1.52 32.62
N GLN A 554 -4.46 0.94 32.30
CA GLN A 554 -3.22 1.13 33.05
C GLN A 554 -2.55 2.48 32.75
N SER A 555 -2.89 3.11 31.62
CA SER A 555 -2.47 4.45 31.26
C SER A 555 -3.39 5.49 31.91
N PRO A 556 -2.89 6.60 32.49
CA PRO A 556 -3.76 7.68 33.00
C PRO A 556 -4.59 8.34 31.88
N LEU A 557 -4.08 8.35 30.64
CA LEU A 557 -4.80 8.77 29.44
C LEU A 557 -4.87 7.61 28.45
N MET A 558 -6.06 7.24 28.00
CA MET A 558 -6.24 6.23 26.96
C MET A 558 -7.37 6.62 26.01
N TYR A 559 -7.30 6.16 24.77
CA TYR A 559 -8.22 6.54 23.69
C TYR A 559 -8.48 5.33 22.79
N ALA A 560 -9.64 5.32 22.12
CA ALA A 560 -9.95 4.29 21.14
C ALA A 560 -10.55 4.86 19.84
N TYR A 561 -10.24 4.19 18.74
CA TYR A 561 -10.82 4.42 17.43
C TYR A 561 -11.46 3.14 16.92
N TYR A 562 -12.77 3.18 16.61
CA TYR A 562 -13.59 1.98 16.34
C TYR A 562 -13.33 0.84 17.35
N ASP A 563 -13.49 1.17 18.63
CA ASP A 563 -13.38 0.25 19.77
C ASP A 563 -12.01 -0.43 19.93
N THR A 564 -10.97 0.11 19.27
CA THR A 564 -9.58 -0.37 19.33
C THR A 564 -8.67 0.69 19.98
N GLU A 565 -7.99 0.31 21.08
CA GLU A 565 -6.99 1.12 21.78
C GLU A 565 -5.65 1.09 21.01
N TYR A 566 -5.55 1.87 19.93
CA TYR A 566 -4.31 2.00 19.14
C TYR A 566 -3.21 2.71 19.93
N LEU A 567 -1.95 2.29 19.69
CA LEU A 567 -0.78 2.84 20.38
C LEU A 567 0.09 3.73 19.49
N GLY A 568 0.24 3.38 18.21
CA GLY A 568 1.09 4.10 17.25
C GLY A 568 0.50 5.44 16.78
N ALA A 569 1.31 6.24 16.09
CA ALA A 569 1.04 7.65 15.85
C ALA A 569 0.08 7.95 14.67
N ALA A 570 -0.65 6.95 14.14
CA ALA A 570 -1.74 7.19 13.20
C ALA A 570 -3.08 7.46 13.91
N HIS A 571 -3.60 6.47 14.64
CA HIS A 571 -4.89 6.56 15.34
C HIS A 571 -4.78 6.47 16.86
N GLY A 572 -3.55 6.40 17.39
CA GLY A 572 -3.29 5.94 18.74
C GLY A 572 -2.62 6.94 19.67
N LEU A 573 -2.43 6.46 20.90
CA LEU A 573 -1.95 7.21 22.06
C LEU A 573 -0.70 8.06 21.76
N SER A 574 0.28 7.52 21.02
CA SER A 574 1.55 8.19 20.71
C SER A 574 1.39 9.58 20.06
N ALA A 575 0.53 9.71 19.05
CA ALA A 575 0.32 11.00 18.37
C ALA A 575 -0.42 12.00 19.25
N ILE A 576 -1.42 11.54 20.00
CA ILE A 576 -2.23 12.39 20.88
C ILE A 576 -1.33 13.01 21.96
N LEU A 577 -0.50 12.19 22.62
CA LEU A 577 0.48 12.65 23.59
C LEU A 577 1.53 13.58 22.95
N GLN A 578 2.06 13.24 21.76
CA GLN A 578 3.04 14.06 21.06
C GLN A 578 2.49 15.45 20.67
N VAL A 579 1.22 15.56 20.28
CA VAL A 579 0.59 16.86 19.97
C VAL A 579 0.36 17.66 21.25
N LEU A 580 -0.20 17.07 22.31
CA LEU A 580 -0.42 17.76 23.59
C LEU A 580 0.89 18.29 24.20
N LEU A 581 1.99 17.53 24.06
CA LEU A 581 3.33 17.95 24.52
C LEU A 581 3.93 19.14 23.76
N SER A 582 3.37 19.51 22.61
CA SER A 582 3.79 20.69 21.85
C SER A 582 3.10 21.98 22.33
N PHE A 583 2.09 21.90 23.20
CA PHE A 583 1.42 23.06 23.82
C PHE A 583 2.04 23.37 25.19
N THR A 584 3.25 23.92 25.20
CA THR A 584 4.03 24.15 26.43
C THR A 584 3.34 25.05 27.45
N GLU A 585 2.59 26.07 27.01
CA GLU A 585 1.87 26.95 27.94
C GLU A 585 0.69 26.24 28.61
N PHE A 586 -0.04 25.40 27.87
CA PHE A 586 -1.07 24.53 28.45
C PHE A 586 -0.49 23.63 29.55
N LEU A 587 0.67 23.00 29.33
CA LEU A 587 1.32 22.15 30.34
C LEU A 587 1.67 22.93 31.61
N LYS A 588 2.33 24.10 31.47
CA LYS A 588 2.71 24.97 32.60
C LYS A 588 1.50 25.39 33.45
N GLU A 589 0.37 25.65 32.81
CA GLU A 589 -0.88 26.06 33.46
C GLU A 589 -1.67 24.87 34.04
N ASN A 590 -1.40 23.63 33.60
CA ASN A 590 -2.20 22.45 33.93
C ASN A 590 -1.31 21.29 34.41
N ALA A 591 -0.72 21.42 35.60
CA ALA A 591 0.18 20.42 36.18
C ALA A 591 -0.39 18.98 36.24
N ASP A 592 -1.69 18.82 36.49
CA ASP A 592 -2.35 17.50 36.44
C ASP A 592 -2.37 16.92 35.01
N ALA A 593 -2.58 17.76 33.99
CA ALA A 593 -2.51 17.32 32.60
C ALA A 593 -1.07 16.98 32.19
N GLU A 594 -0.08 17.78 32.61
CA GLU A 594 1.34 17.45 32.40
C GLU A 594 1.70 16.10 33.02
N LYS A 595 1.29 15.86 34.27
CA LYS A 595 1.50 14.59 34.99
C LYS A 595 0.84 13.41 34.28
N ASP A 596 -0.41 13.54 33.86
CA ASP A 596 -1.14 12.47 33.17
C ASP A 596 -0.58 12.20 31.78
N ILE A 597 -0.20 13.25 31.03
CA ILE A 597 0.50 13.12 29.75
C ILE A 597 1.82 12.38 29.95
N LYS A 598 2.64 12.79 30.93
CA LYS A 598 3.89 12.08 31.25
C LYS A 598 3.64 10.62 31.63
N GLY A 599 2.65 10.34 32.47
CA GLY A 599 2.31 8.97 32.85
C GLY A 599 1.82 8.12 31.67
N GLY A 600 1.13 8.72 30.69
CA GLY A 600 0.78 8.07 29.43
C GLY A 600 1.98 7.75 28.55
N VAL A 601 3.03 8.59 28.59
CA VAL A 601 4.31 8.35 27.91
C VAL A 601 5.10 7.25 28.60
N ASP A 602 5.21 7.30 29.92
CA ASP A 602 5.87 6.27 30.73
C ASP A 602 5.18 4.90 30.52
N PHE A 603 3.85 4.89 30.48
CA PHE A 603 3.06 3.71 30.13
C PHE A 603 3.37 3.21 28.71
N LEU A 604 3.31 4.08 27.69
CA LEU A 604 3.60 3.70 26.30
C LEU A 604 5.00 3.10 26.16
N LEU A 605 6.00 3.70 26.81
CA LEU A 605 7.37 3.18 26.89
C LEU A 605 7.45 1.80 27.57
N SER A 606 6.65 1.55 28.61
CA SER A 606 6.59 0.25 29.29
C SER A 606 6.08 -0.91 28.39
N LEU A 607 5.42 -0.60 27.28
CA LEU A 607 4.94 -1.58 26.30
C LEU A 607 6.00 -2.02 25.27
N GLN A 608 7.24 -1.53 25.40
CA GLN A 608 8.33 -1.94 24.52
C GLN A 608 8.59 -3.46 24.61
N GLN A 609 8.70 -4.09 23.45
CA GLN A 609 8.98 -5.51 23.31
C GLN A 609 10.50 -5.78 23.39
N PRO A 610 10.95 -7.02 23.69
CA PRO A 610 12.38 -7.32 23.82
C PRO A 610 13.24 -7.06 22.57
N ASN A 611 12.62 -6.97 21.38
CA ASN A 611 13.27 -6.59 20.13
C ASN A 611 13.32 -5.06 19.90
N GLY A 612 12.88 -4.26 20.87
CA GLY A 612 12.79 -2.81 20.81
C GLY A 612 11.53 -2.25 20.12
N ASN A 613 10.67 -3.10 19.54
CA ASN A 613 9.45 -2.67 18.85
C ASN A 613 8.28 -2.41 19.83
N PHE A 614 7.17 -1.85 19.32
CA PHE A 614 5.95 -1.60 20.09
C PHE A 614 4.73 -2.31 19.45
N PRO A 615 3.76 -2.80 20.25
CA PRO A 615 2.53 -3.39 19.73
C PRO A 615 1.67 -2.37 18.98
N CYS A 616 0.83 -2.85 18.06
CA CYS A 616 -0.12 -2.04 17.29
C CYS A 616 -1.16 -1.33 18.19
N ALA A 617 -1.73 -2.12 19.09
CA ALA A 617 -2.85 -1.80 19.96
C ALA A 617 -2.80 -2.69 21.21
N MET A 618 -3.63 -2.37 22.21
CA MET A 618 -3.61 -3.06 23.52
C MET A 618 -4.00 -4.55 23.48
N ASP A 619 -4.71 -5.01 22.45
CA ASP A 619 -5.04 -6.42 22.28
C ASP A 619 -3.80 -7.27 21.94
N GLU A 620 -2.87 -6.72 21.17
CA GLU A 620 -1.58 -7.35 20.83
C GLU A 620 -0.62 -7.45 22.02
N VAL A 621 -0.78 -6.62 23.05
CA VAL A 621 0.00 -6.74 24.32
C VAL A 621 -0.26 -8.08 24.98
N ARG A 622 -1.52 -8.55 24.96
CA ARG A 622 -1.94 -9.85 25.53
C ARG A 622 -1.83 -11.01 24.54
N ARG A 623 -1.94 -10.74 23.24
CA ARG A 623 -1.83 -11.73 22.16
C ARG A 623 -0.81 -11.27 21.14
N LYS A 624 0.46 -11.53 21.44
CA LYS A 624 1.58 -11.15 20.57
C LYS A 624 1.37 -11.67 19.15
N ARG A 625 1.52 -10.75 18.19
CA ARG A 625 1.54 -11.00 16.76
C ARG A 625 2.72 -11.95 16.41
N PRO A 626 2.56 -12.88 15.46
CA PRO A 626 3.68 -13.69 14.97
C PRO A 626 4.76 -12.81 14.34
N GLU A 627 6.02 -13.19 14.54
CA GLU A 627 7.21 -12.50 13.99
C GLU A 627 7.12 -12.25 12.47
N SER A 628 6.62 -13.24 11.71
CA SER A 628 6.40 -13.15 10.26
C SER A 628 5.39 -12.07 9.83
N ASP A 629 4.53 -11.63 10.74
CA ASP A 629 3.48 -10.63 10.52
C ASP A 629 3.77 -9.28 11.18
N GLU A 630 4.93 -9.13 11.85
CA GLU A 630 5.31 -7.97 12.66
C GLU A 630 5.24 -6.65 11.86
N LEU A 631 4.81 -5.59 12.55
CA LEU A 631 4.66 -4.25 11.98
C LEU A 631 5.76 -3.34 12.55
N VAL A 632 6.67 -2.92 11.69
CA VAL A 632 7.69 -1.89 11.97
C VAL A 632 7.39 -0.71 11.06
N HIS A 633 6.28 -0.04 11.38
CA HIS A 633 5.70 1.08 10.66
C HIS A 633 5.39 2.23 11.63
N TRP A 634 4.92 3.35 11.10
CA TRP A 634 4.24 4.39 11.86
C TRP A 634 3.05 3.96 12.67
N CYS A 635 2.06 3.50 11.90
CA CYS A 635 0.70 3.49 12.38
C CYS A 635 0.65 2.54 13.57
N HIS A 636 1.52 1.53 13.50
CA HIS A 636 1.69 0.39 14.38
C HIS A 636 3.20 0.02 14.35
N GLY A 637 3.90 0.15 15.49
CA GLY A 637 5.34 -0.12 15.61
C GLY A 637 6.20 1.08 16.03
N ALA A 638 7.48 0.82 16.31
CA ALA A 638 8.46 1.81 16.77
C ALA A 638 8.74 3.00 15.83
N PRO A 639 8.70 2.88 14.48
CA PRO A 639 9.08 3.98 13.60
C PRO A 639 8.21 5.22 13.60
N GLY A 640 6.95 5.13 14.03
CA GLY A 640 6.17 6.32 14.33
C GLY A 640 5.87 7.35 13.20
N ILE A 641 6.20 7.17 11.89
CA ILE A 641 5.70 8.02 10.76
C ILE A 641 5.70 7.39 9.30
N CYS A 642 4.51 7.22 8.67
CA CYS A 642 4.00 6.16 7.71
C CYS A 642 4.57 4.69 7.62
N HIS A 643 3.98 3.86 6.74
CA HIS A 643 4.27 2.42 6.54
C HIS A 643 5.12 2.16 5.29
N GLY A 644 6.34 2.69 5.25
CA GLY A 644 7.24 2.51 4.11
C GLY A 644 8.67 2.94 4.38
N ILE A 645 9.58 2.60 3.46
CA ILE A 645 11.03 2.84 3.61
C ILE A 645 11.35 4.34 3.79
N ALA A 646 10.67 5.24 3.08
CA ALA A 646 10.85 6.69 3.26
C ALA A 646 10.48 7.15 4.69
N GLY A 647 9.33 6.68 5.22
CA GLY A 647 8.88 6.98 6.56
C GLY A 647 9.82 6.44 7.65
N ASN A 648 10.21 5.18 7.55
CA ASN A 648 11.21 4.59 8.45
C ASN A 648 12.58 5.29 8.33
N GLY A 649 12.90 5.83 7.15
CA GLY A 649 14.07 6.65 6.90
C GLY A 649 14.09 7.98 7.66
N TYR A 650 12.92 8.59 7.93
CA TYR A 650 12.82 9.81 8.73
C TYR A 650 13.22 9.61 10.19
N VAL A 651 13.02 8.42 10.77
CA VAL A 651 13.49 8.09 12.13
C VAL A 651 14.99 8.37 12.26
N PHE A 652 15.77 8.00 11.25
CA PHE A 652 17.21 8.27 11.22
C PHE A 652 17.57 9.73 10.95
N LEU A 653 16.74 10.48 10.21
CA LEU A 653 16.92 11.93 10.08
C LEU A 653 16.65 12.65 11.40
N ILE A 654 15.59 12.28 12.12
CA ILE A 654 15.26 12.83 13.45
C ILE A 654 16.37 12.47 14.45
N LEU A 655 16.82 11.22 14.50
CA LEU A 655 17.96 10.82 15.35
C LEU A 655 19.23 11.59 15.01
N TYR A 656 19.51 11.84 13.72
CA TYR A 656 20.64 12.67 13.31
C TYR A 656 20.49 14.12 13.81
N ARG A 657 19.33 14.75 13.65
CA ARG A 657 19.06 16.11 14.16
C ARG A 657 19.25 16.23 15.68
N LEU A 658 18.90 15.19 16.43
CA LEU A 658 18.96 15.19 17.90
C LEU A 658 20.34 14.83 18.48
N THR A 659 21.13 14.03 17.77
CA THR A 659 22.42 13.51 18.27
C THR A 659 23.64 14.10 17.57
N ASN A 660 23.45 14.65 16.35
CA ASN A 660 24.51 14.98 15.39
C ASN A 660 25.42 13.79 15.01
N GLU A 661 25.04 12.55 15.34
CA GLU A 661 25.87 11.37 15.06
C GLU A 661 25.70 10.91 13.61
N LYS A 662 26.78 11.04 12.83
CA LYS A 662 26.87 10.68 11.41
C LYS A 662 26.35 9.27 11.05
N LYS A 663 26.35 8.32 11.99
CA LYS A 663 25.77 6.97 11.82
C LYS A 663 24.28 7.01 11.42
N HIS A 664 23.53 7.97 11.94
CA HIS A 664 22.11 8.11 11.64
C HIS A 664 21.89 8.72 10.24
N LEU A 665 22.67 9.74 9.85
CA LEU A 665 22.65 10.27 8.48
C LEU A 665 23.00 9.19 7.43
N TYR A 666 24.00 8.34 7.73
CA TYR A 666 24.32 7.19 6.88
C TYR A 666 23.12 6.24 6.72
N ARG A 667 22.46 5.86 7.83
CA ARG A 667 21.30 4.95 7.82
C ARG A 667 20.13 5.53 7.02
N ALA A 668 19.85 6.84 7.17
CA ALA A 668 18.90 7.53 6.29
C ALA A 668 19.32 7.42 4.81
N GLN A 669 20.58 7.72 4.47
CA GLN A 669 21.05 7.60 3.09
C GLN A 669 20.92 6.17 2.52
N ARG A 670 21.11 5.13 3.33
CA ARG A 670 20.90 3.73 2.91
C ARG A 670 19.43 3.39 2.68
N PHE A 671 18.51 3.90 3.51
CA PHE A 671 17.06 3.76 3.26
C PHE A 671 16.66 4.48 1.95
N ALA A 672 17.21 5.66 1.70
CA ALA A 672 17.05 6.37 0.44
C ALA A 672 17.61 5.63 -0.78
N ASP A 673 18.75 4.95 -0.66
CA ASP A 673 19.32 4.14 -1.74
C ASP A 673 18.54 2.84 -1.98
N PHE A 674 18.03 2.21 -0.92
CA PHE A 674 17.30 0.95 -0.98
C PHE A 674 16.07 1.02 -1.89
N MET A 675 15.29 2.11 -1.79
CA MET A 675 14.08 2.34 -2.61
C MET A 675 14.33 2.35 -4.12
N PHE A 676 15.58 2.52 -4.57
CA PHE A 676 15.94 2.52 -5.99
C PHE A 676 16.61 1.22 -6.46
N THR A 677 16.78 0.23 -5.58
CA THR A 677 17.32 -1.09 -5.94
C THR A 677 16.34 -1.89 -6.80
N ASP A 678 16.88 -2.86 -7.56
CA ASP A 678 16.06 -3.83 -8.29
C ASP A 678 15.25 -4.72 -7.32
N ASP A 679 15.77 -4.96 -6.10
CA ASP A 679 15.12 -5.80 -5.09
C ASP A 679 13.85 -5.16 -4.53
N PHE A 680 13.95 -3.91 -4.04
CA PHE A 680 12.78 -3.16 -3.59
C PHE A 680 11.75 -3.03 -4.71
N LYS A 681 12.17 -2.66 -5.93
CA LYS A 681 11.26 -2.49 -7.08
C LYS A 681 10.55 -3.76 -7.55
N ARG A 682 11.10 -4.94 -7.27
CA ARG A 682 10.50 -6.24 -7.67
C ARG A 682 9.54 -6.78 -6.62
N HIS A 683 9.83 -6.59 -5.34
CA HIS A 683 9.07 -7.22 -4.26
C HIS A 683 8.20 -6.23 -3.47
N ALA A 684 8.39 -4.91 -3.60
CA ALA A 684 7.49 -3.93 -3.03
C ALA A 684 6.16 -3.90 -3.81
N ARG A 685 5.05 -3.87 -3.07
CA ARG A 685 3.72 -3.67 -3.63
C ARG A 685 3.54 -2.21 -4.04
N THR A 686 2.91 -1.94 -5.18
CA THR A 686 2.44 -0.60 -5.53
C THR A 686 1.41 -0.12 -4.48
N PRO A 687 1.55 1.09 -3.92
CA PRO A 687 0.56 1.65 -3.00
C PRO A 687 -0.81 1.83 -3.69
N ASP A 688 -1.88 1.81 -2.91
CA ASP A 688 -3.23 1.97 -3.46
C ASP A 688 -3.42 3.41 -3.99
N TYR A 689 -2.76 4.41 -3.36
CA TYR A 689 -2.64 5.79 -3.87
C TYR A 689 -1.17 6.14 -4.22
N PRO A 690 -0.64 5.73 -5.39
CA PRO A 690 0.79 5.70 -5.68
C PRO A 690 1.48 7.07 -5.78
N TYR A 691 0.74 8.16 -5.94
CA TYR A 691 1.28 9.53 -6.01
C TYR A 691 1.03 10.36 -4.75
N SER A 692 0.37 9.79 -3.74
CA SER A 692 0.00 10.49 -2.49
C SER A 692 1.18 10.90 -1.62
N LEU A 693 0.89 11.77 -0.64
CA LEU A 693 1.85 12.17 0.39
C LEU A 693 2.16 11.04 1.38
N HIS A 694 1.17 10.32 1.89
CA HIS A 694 1.44 9.34 2.96
C HIS A 694 1.66 7.90 2.47
N GLU A 695 1.09 7.47 1.33
CA GLU A 695 1.35 6.13 0.79
C GLU A 695 2.34 6.13 -0.39
N GLY A 696 2.45 7.26 -1.10
CA GLY A 696 2.99 7.31 -2.46
C GLY A 696 4.31 8.07 -2.63
N LEU A 697 4.55 8.41 -3.89
CA LEU A 697 5.78 9.06 -4.33
C LEU A 697 5.95 10.50 -3.83
N ALA A 698 4.89 11.20 -3.41
CA ALA A 698 5.03 12.56 -2.87
C ALA A 698 5.71 12.56 -1.48
N GLY A 699 5.38 11.62 -0.59
CA GLY A 699 6.11 11.44 0.67
C GLY A 699 7.56 11.01 0.45
N THR A 700 7.78 10.16 -0.56
CA THR A 700 9.14 9.80 -1.00
C THR A 700 9.91 11.02 -1.52
N ALA A 701 9.25 11.96 -2.21
CA ALA A 701 9.86 13.20 -2.67
C ALA A 701 10.27 14.11 -1.50
N CYS A 702 9.41 14.31 -0.50
CA CYS A 702 9.75 15.05 0.72
C CYS A 702 11.00 14.45 1.40
N TYR A 703 11.01 13.13 1.63
CA TYR A 703 12.14 12.44 2.26
C TYR A 703 13.47 12.62 1.51
N LEU A 704 13.44 12.51 0.18
CA LEU A 704 14.64 12.68 -0.65
C LEU A 704 15.08 14.14 -0.75
N ALA A 705 14.15 15.09 -0.63
CA ALA A 705 14.45 16.52 -0.54
C ALA A 705 15.10 16.87 0.81
N ASP A 706 14.65 16.27 1.90
CA ASP A 706 15.20 16.50 3.24
C ASP A 706 16.63 15.98 3.44
N LEU A 707 17.03 14.96 2.69
CA LEU A 707 18.44 14.54 2.63
C LEU A 707 19.38 15.62 2.07
N PHE A 708 18.89 16.68 1.41
CA PHE A 708 19.73 17.83 1.03
C PHE A 708 20.09 18.74 2.21
N GLN A 709 19.33 18.66 3.30
CA GLN A 709 19.36 19.54 4.48
C GLN A 709 19.04 18.74 5.77
N PRO A 710 19.73 17.61 6.04
CA PRO A 710 19.32 16.64 7.06
C PRO A 710 19.21 17.21 8.48
N GLU A 711 19.92 18.29 8.78
CA GLU A 711 19.82 19.08 10.03
C GLU A 711 18.45 19.78 10.21
N ASN A 712 17.73 20.05 9.12
CA ASN A 712 16.42 20.70 9.09
C ASN A 712 15.27 19.76 8.69
N ALA A 713 15.56 18.46 8.49
CA ALA A 713 14.60 17.47 8.00
C ALA A 713 13.43 17.24 8.97
N GLU A 714 12.20 17.39 8.49
CA GLU A 714 10.98 17.35 9.32
C GLU A 714 9.95 16.43 8.66
N PHE A 715 9.42 15.46 9.40
CA PHE A 715 8.39 14.59 8.83
C PHE A 715 7.18 15.43 8.39
N PRO A 716 6.71 15.27 7.13
CA PRO A 716 5.62 16.04 6.55
C PRO A 716 4.43 16.23 7.49
N LEU A 717 4.27 17.48 7.94
CA LEU A 717 3.12 17.96 8.71
C LEU A 717 2.91 17.22 10.05
N PHE A 718 3.99 16.74 10.68
CA PHE A 718 3.97 16.12 12.02
C PHE A 718 5.07 16.64 12.97
N ASP A 719 6.28 16.93 12.46
CA ASP A 719 7.41 17.51 13.21
C ASP A 719 7.44 19.06 13.21
#